data_AF-A0A7W4CPH8-F1
#
_entry.id   AF-A0A7W4CPH8-F1
#
_cell.length_a   1.000
_cell.length_b   1.000
_cell.length_c   1.000
_cell.angle_alpha   90.00
_cell.angle_beta   90.00
_cell.angle_gamma   90.00
#
_symmetry.space_group_name_H-M   'P 1'
#
loop_
_entity.id
_entity.type
_entity.pdbx_description
1 polymer ?
#
loop_
_entity_poly.entity_id
_entity_poly.type
_entity_poly.pdbx_seq_one_letter_code
_entity_poly.pdbx_strand_id
1 'polypeptide(L)'
;MTDSKSNSKSANIKNNSKQTAANKTNSIHEFLSNKNSSRFVTNKQPVKLVSPGEKLRQPMKREATPMKQYLTTREEKIFTNNREKKIPLGGISNLKTETKLREENIPKPTENATIKVQSNNVNLVTESKEMNKTSAKNSKDKPKAPKKSPFMKSDRKMNVYSSLVYKNKMKQEAKARREAEELAKLPKEPVKRFFAKLAPKRVIRNLFSKKGLFMLLKFGAAMFLLAIIAVGGLFLYFKKDLDEIRLDQMKVTGTVNTYLDRNGQTLWEDKGDGDYRLVVDGDNISTYMRQATVAIEDRDFYNHPGVNFSALIRAALSTVTGRGVQGGSTLTQQLIKQVYFADEAGNRTVSGLPRKIKEMILALEVEKMYSKEQIITMYLNESPYGGRRNGVESAAQAYFKKSAKDLTLGESALLASIPNNPTLLSPYNTAYNKSLIERQHKTLDVMVKMGYITEDQAKAAKEEKVLESIQPESSRYTDIKAPHFVLEVKRQLEEKYGVKTMRAGGFTIKTSLDLKAQEYAEKAVANGSALMYQNGSDNISLSSVDVETGQVIAMVGSADWSKPVYGEVNASTSLLEPGSSIKPILDYAPLFKQREGANYGAGSILKDENIDNFYCAGFTGNCKLRNYTGAFYGNISIRKALANSLNIPAVKALYINGIEDSIKTAHDLGDMSYCTDTSGGLSIAIGSGCTVKPIEHANAYASLARGGVYKPLSYILEVKNGSGDVLEKWEDTSGNRVLDSQAAYMVSDILSDTSARSMVFGSLGASFGFVVPGVWTATKTGTTTTSVSTVTKDSLIASYSPVVATVVWNGNHDGRGVTNSSNTIVRRVVNDYMEPVHKDVYANAGKWKSGDKVQKPAGIQTLTVSGITDIFPSWFNNKTSGAQTEKMKFNRINKHKASDCTDPSLIEEVDISFTIDPISKNKSFAKSADGYDPFTTDDCSYRAPTVRIKNSTINSGSVLKFEAKAGSEQLDSYTVSVDGTVVASGTAQAGDNTTTYTMTGSETSIVVTLKDSAGSTVTSKLGS
;
A
#
# COMPACT_ATOMS: atom_id res chain seq x y z
N MET A 1 -16.46 -56.80 -7.60
CA MET A 1 -17.54 -56.76 -6.59
C MET A 1 -18.46 -55.61 -6.99
N THR A 2 -19.71 -55.77 -7.44
CA THR A 2 -20.88 -56.50 -6.87
C THR A 2 -21.44 -55.82 -5.61
N ASP A 3 -22.73 -55.46 -5.50
CA ASP A 3 -23.78 -55.37 -6.53
C ASP A 3 -25.06 -54.65 -6.02
N SER A 4 -26.01 -54.36 -6.94
CA SER A 4 -27.45 -54.13 -6.69
C SER A 4 -27.85 -52.82 -5.95
N LYS A 5 -29.04 -52.21 -6.05
CA LYS A 5 -30.37 -52.47 -6.67
C LYS A 5 -30.99 -51.12 -7.13
N SER A 6 -32.13 -50.99 -7.83
CA SER A 6 -32.73 -51.65 -9.02
C SER A 6 -34.17 -51.08 -9.23
N ASN A 7 -34.67 -51.02 -10.48
CA ASN A 7 -36.10 -50.87 -10.88
C ASN A 7 -36.79 -49.48 -10.73
N SER A 8 -37.82 -49.12 -11.53
CA SER A 8 -38.22 -49.53 -12.90
C SER A 8 -39.45 -48.73 -13.41
N LYS A 9 -39.76 -48.83 -14.73
CA LYS A 9 -41.02 -48.45 -15.43
C LYS A 9 -41.21 -46.95 -15.72
N SER A 10 -41.64 -46.41 -16.88
CA SER A 10 -42.40 -46.83 -18.10
C SER A 10 -43.70 -46.00 -18.19
N ALA A 11 -44.27 -45.58 -19.33
CA ALA A 11 -43.84 -45.53 -20.74
C ALA A 11 -44.90 -44.71 -21.56
N ASN A 12 -44.78 -44.70 -22.90
CA ASN A 12 -45.81 -44.36 -23.92
C ASN A 12 -46.16 -42.87 -24.22
N ILE A 13 -46.60 -42.48 -25.44
CA ILE A 13 -46.28 -42.92 -26.83
C ILE A 13 -46.86 -41.93 -27.89
N LYS A 14 -46.14 -41.67 -29.01
CA LYS A 14 -46.64 -41.13 -30.33
C LYS A 14 -47.29 -39.71 -30.33
N ASN A 15 -47.47 -38.97 -31.45
CA ASN A 15 -46.91 -39.02 -32.81
C ASN A 15 -47.07 -37.65 -33.53
N ASN A 16 -46.20 -37.38 -34.54
CA ASN A 16 -46.44 -36.58 -35.76
C ASN A 16 -46.83 -35.07 -35.68
N SER A 17 -46.72 -34.25 -36.74
CA SER A 17 -45.61 -34.00 -37.70
C SER A 17 -46.00 -32.90 -38.72
N LYS A 18 -45.03 -32.06 -39.14
CA LYS A 18 -45.02 -31.17 -40.34
C LYS A 18 -45.94 -29.92 -40.32
N GLN A 19 -45.38 -28.71 -40.56
CA GLN A 19 -45.40 -27.89 -41.82
C GLN A 19 -46.78 -27.22 -42.11
N THR A 20 -46.91 -25.98 -42.64
CA THR A 20 -45.97 -25.12 -43.40
C THR A 20 -46.28 -23.60 -43.21
N ALA A 21 -45.48 -22.71 -43.82
CA ALA A 21 -45.66 -21.24 -43.87
C ALA A 21 -46.73 -20.79 -44.92
N ALA A 22 -47.09 -19.51 -45.21
CA ALA A 22 -46.64 -18.15 -44.82
C ALA A 22 -47.71 -17.07 -45.22
N ASN A 23 -47.46 -15.77 -44.89
CA ASN A 23 -47.64 -14.54 -45.72
C ASN A 23 -48.48 -13.31 -45.21
N LYS A 24 -47.93 -12.12 -45.53
CA LYS A 24 -48.52 -10.79 -45.86
C LYS A 24 -49.21 -9.86 -44.82
N THR A 25 -48.47 -8.80 -44.44
CA THR A 25 -48.79 -7.34 -44.54
C THR A 25 -50.21 -6.91 -45.00
N ASN A 26 -50.86 -5.83 -44.52
CA ASN A 26 -50.40 -4.41 -44.51
C ASN A 26 -51.39 -3.39 -43.81
N SER A 27 -50.95 -2.12 -43.62
CA SER A 27 -51.74 -0.84 -43.58
C SER A 27 -52.53 -0.29 -42.35
N ILE A 28 -51.88 0.63 -41.62
CA ILE A 28 -52.26 2.00 -41.13
C ILE A 28 -53.66 2.63 -41.45
N HIS A 29 -54.42 3.16 -40.45
CA HIS A 29 -54.73 4.61 -40.16
C HIS A 29 -55.80 4.85 -39.04
N GLU A 30 -56.08 6.11 -38.69
CA GLU A 30 -56.77 6.60 -37.46
C GLU A 30 -58.30 6.82 -37.60
N PHE A 31 -59.00 7.07 -36.46
CA PHE A 31 -59.97 8.20 -36.33
C PHE A 31 -60.21 8.62 -34.84
N LEU A 32 -60.96 9.72 -34.62
CA LEU A 32 -61.10 10.50 -33.36
C LEU A 32 -62.54 10.39 -32.75
N SER A 33 -62.99 11.00 -31.62
CA SER A 33 -62.58 12.20 -30.84
C SER A 33 -63.29 12.30 -29.45
N ASN A 34 -63.10 13.43 -28.73
CA ASN A 34 -63.95 14.04 -27.65
C ASN A 34 -63.89 13.51 -26.19
N LYS A 35 -64.17 14.32 -25.12
CA LYS A 35 -63.85 15.75 -24.82
C LYS A 35 -64.22 16.14 -23.35
N ASN A 36 -63.80 17.35 -22.94
CA ASN A 36 -64.05 18.09 -21.66
C ASN A 36 -63.09 17.71 -20.49
N SER A 37 -62.28 18.57 -19.83
CA SER A 37 -62.29 20.00 -19.40
C SER A 37 -62.68 20.18 -17.91
N SER A 38 -62.11 21.09 -17.09
CA SER A 38 -61.25 22.26 -17.38
C SER A 38 -60.36 22.75 -16.19
N ARG A 39 -59.27 23.51 -16.49
CA ARG A 39 -58.54 24.55 -15.69
C ARG A 39 -57.96 24.17 -14.30
N PHE A 40 -56.68 24.49 -13.98
CA PHE A 40 -56.25 25.86 -13.64
C PHE A 40 -54.76 26.20 -13.92
N VAL A 41 -54.53 27.52 -14.06
CA VAL A 41 -53.34 28.35 -14.35
C VAL A 41 -51.92 27.84 -13.96
N THR A 42 -50.96 28.04 -14.88
CA THR A 42 -49.56 28.42 -14.54
C THR A 42 -49.20 29.70 -15.31
N ASN A 43 -48.48 30.64 -14.67
CA ASN A 43 -48.15 31.94 -15.27
C ASN A 43 -46.70 31.98 -15.79
N LYS A 44 -46.50 32.47 -17.02
CA LYS A 44 -45.18 32.75 -17.62
C LYS A 44 -45.23 34.06 -18.38
N GLN A 45 -44.24 34.93 -18.18
CA GLN A 45 -43.96 36.06 -19.07
C GLN A 45 -42.51 35.99 -19.59
N PRO A 46 -42.26 36.37 -20.86
CA PRO A 46 -40.93 36.46 -21.45
C PRO A 46 -40.34 37.88 -21.38
N VAL A 47 -39.02 38.01 -21.50
CA VAL A 47 -38.33 39.29 -21.75
C VAL A 47 -37.44 39.14 -22.99
N LYS A 48 -37.27 40.24 -23.74
CA LYS A 48 -36.77 40.25 -25.13
C LYS A 48 -35.24 40.18 -25.26
N LEU A 49 -34.78 39.63 -26.39
CA LEU A 49 -33.46 39.88 -26.98
C LEU A 49 -33.44 41.24 -27.71
N VAL A 50 -32.34 42.00 -27.59
CA VAL A 50 -32.01 43.17 -28.43
C VAL A 50 -30.47 43.27 -28.56
N SER A 51 -29.98 43.57 -29.77
CA SER A 51 -28.57 43.82 -30.16
C SER A 51 -28.54 44.52 -31.53
N PRO A 52 -27.43 45.15 -32.00
CA PRO A 52 -26.21 45.60 -31.33
C PRO A 52 -25.91 47.12 -31.55
N GLY A 53 -24.77 47.66 -31.07
CA GLY A 53 -24.42 49.09 -31.26
C GLY A 53 -23.01 49.57 -30.85
N GLU A 54 -21.98 49.14 -31.59
CA GLU A 54 -20.63 49.75 -31.83
C GLU A 54 -19.67 50.31 -30.73
N LYS A 55 -18.36 50.13 -31.05
CA LYS A 55 -17.18 50.99 -30.79
C LYS A 55 -16.45 51.02 -29.42
N LEU A 56 -15.57 50.02 -29.26
CA LEU A 56 -14.11 50.18 -29.09
C LEU A 56 -13.56 51.22 -28.08
N ARG A 57 -13.05 50.74 -26.93
CA ARG A 57 -11.76 51.17 -26.35
C ARG A 57 -10.96 49.95 -25.87
N GLN A 58 -9.63 50.05 -25.93
CA GLN A 58 -8.70 48.96 -25.61
C GLN A 58 -8.55 48.77 -24.09
N PRO A 59 -8.48 47.53 -23.56
CA PRO A 59 -7.96 47.27 -22.23
C PRO A 59 -6.42 47.27 -22.23
N MET A 60 -5.82 47.92 -21.24
CA MET A 60 -4.37 47.88 -21.02
C MET A 60 -3.88 46.47 -20.68
N LYS A 61 -2.68 46.10 -21.17
CA LYS A 61 -1.91 45.01 -20.55
C LYS A 61 -1.61 45.38 -19.09
N ARG A 62 -1.89 44.48 -18.16
CA ARG A 62 -1.17 44.37 -16.89
C ARG A 62 -0.62 42.96 -16.80
N GLU A 63 0.67 42.86 -16.57
CA GLU A 63 1.38 41.57 -16.52
C GLU A 63 1.16 40.94 -15.14
N ALA A 64 0.69 39.69 -15.12
CA ALA A 64 0.60 38.90 -13.91
C ALA A 64 1.89 38.06 -13.79
N THR A 65 2.77 38.43 -12.87
CA THR A 65 4.06 37.76 -12.65
C THR A 65 3.84 36.36 -12.04
N PRO A 66 4.22 35.26 -12.72
CA PRO A 66 4.09 33.92 -12.16
C PRO A 66 5.24 33.63 -11.18
N MET A 67 4.90 33.27 -9.94
CA MET A 67 5.90 32.85 -8.95
C MET A 67 6.40 31.43 -9.27
N LYS A 68 7.71 31.26 -9.51
CA LYS A 68 8.30 29.97 -9.92
C LYS A 68 9.05 29.27 -8.78
N GLN A 69 8.70 28.01 -8.59
CA GLN A 69 9.56 26.85 -8.25
C GLN A 69 10.76 27.07 -7.31
N TYR A 70 10.67 26.52 -6.09
CA TYR A 70 11.82 26.11 -5.27
C TYR A 70 11.91 24.58 -5.19
N LEU A 71 12.66 23.97 -6.11
CA LEU A 71 13.33 22.67 -5.93
C LEU A 71 14.54 22.67 -6.88
N THR A 72 15.75 22.86 -6.35
CA THR A 72 17.00 22.85 -7.11
C THR A 72 17.90 21.69 -6.69
N THR A 73 18.66 21.19 -7.65
CA THR A 73 19.44 19.95 -7.54
C THR A 73 20.84 20.14 -6.96
N ARG A 74 21.37 19.02 -6.47
CA ARG A 74 22.76 18.74 -6.11
C ARG A 74 23.05 17.31 -6.62
N GLU A 75 24.23 16.92 -7.10
CA GLU A 75 25.57 17.53 -7.04
C GLU A 75 26.30 17.45 -8.40
N GLU A 76 27.64 17.63 -8.39
CA GLU A 76 28.58 17.72 -9.52
C GLU A 76 28.54 19.07 -10.28
N LYS A 77 29.65 19.69 -10.70
CA LYS A 77 31.11 19.52 -10.46
C LYS A 77 31.71 20.96 -10.41
N ILE A 78 32.92 21.23 -9.91
CA ILE A 78 34.22 21.24 -10.64
C ILE A 78 35.34 21.66 -9.66
N PHE A 79 36.60 21.35 -9.99
CA PHE A 79 37.82 21.63 -9.20
C PHE A 79 38.37 23.07 -9.35
N THR A 80 39.26 23.46 -8.40
CA THR A 80 40.31 24.52 -8.44
C THR A 80 40.07 25.94 -7.87
N ASN A 81 41.06 26.34 -7.04
CA ASN A 81 41.76 27.63 -6.96
C ASN A 81 41.16 28.91 -6.28
N ASN A 82 41.55 29.06 -5.00
CA ASN A 82 42.45 30.11 -4.49
C ASN A 82 41.96 31.51 -4.01
N ARG A 83 42.65 31.94 -2.93
CA ARG A 83 42.91 33.30 -2.39
C ARG A 83 41.84 34.04 -1.57
N GLU A 84 42.09 34.03 -0.25
CA GLU A 84 42.30 35.21 0.61
C GLU A 84 41.29 36.40 0.58
N LYS A 85 40.61 36.66 1.72
CA LYS A 85 40.99 37.77 2.65
C LYS A 85 40.16 37.90 3.95
N LYS A 86 40.91 37.99 5.05
CA LYS A 86 40.74 38.74 6.33
C LYS A 86 39.35 39.19 6.85
N ILE A 87 38.99 38.58 7.98
CA ILE A 87 38.45 39.10 9.27
C ILE A 87 38.68 40.63 9.51
N PRO A 88 37.66 41.40 10.00
CA PRO A 88 37.43 41.71 11.45
C PRO A 88 35.99 41.35 11.92
N LEU A 89 35.61 41.05 13.18
CA LEU A 89 36.03 41.24 14.59
C LEU A 89 35.18 42.24 15.41
N GLY A 90 34.67 41.77 16.56
CA GLY A 90 33.76 42.46 17.51
C GLY A 90 32.41 41.71 17.64
N GLY A 91 31.81 41.39 18.81
CA GLY A 91 32.13 41.70 20.22
C GLY A 91 31.15 42.73 20.83
N ILE A 92 30.60 42.63 22.05
CA ILE A 92 30.75 41.73 23.23
C ILE A 92 29.39 41.68 24.01
N SER A 93 29.23 40.78 25.01
CA SER A 93 28.18 40.72 26.09
C SER A 93 26.85 39.99 25.74
N ASN A 94 26.07 39.35 26.64
CA ASN A 94 26.19 38.89 28.06
C ASN A 94 25.00 37.92 28.40
N LEU A 95 24.86 37.18 29.53
CA LEU A 95 25.78 36.40 30.41
C LEU A 95 24.95 35.67 31.54
N LYS A 96 24.92 34.31 31.60
CA LYS A 96 24.33 33.43 32.69
C LYS A 96 22.78 33.52 32.90
N THR A 97 22.05 32.69 33.67
CA THR A 97 22.22 31.45 34.54
C THR A 97 20.82 30.75 34.62
N GLU A 98 20.51 29.54 35.11
CA GLU A 98 21.19 28.33 35.65
C GLU A 98 20.21 27.13 35.45
N THR A 99 20.67 25.88 35.27
CA THR A 99 19.82 24.67 35.49
C THR A 99 20.57 23.62 36.32
N LYS A 100 19.87 22.96 37.25
CA LYS A 100 20.40 21.89 38.12
C LYS A 100 19.61 20.58 37.94
N LEU A 101 20.32 19.47 38.18
CA LEU A 101 19.97 18.24 38.92
C LEU A 101 18.47 18.01 39.29
N ARG A 102 17.94 16.78 39.31
CA ARG A 102 18.57 15.59 39.93
C ARG A 102 17.80 14.27 39.63
N GLU A 103 18.51 13.13 39.56
CA GLU A 103 18.11 11.72 39.87
C GLU A 103 16.82 11.09 39.24
N GLU A 104 16.72 9.79 38.93
CA GLU A 104 17.55 8.58 39.16
C GLU A 104 17.72 7.73 37.84
N ASN A 105 17.94 6.38 37.70
CA ASN A 105 18.28 5.27 38.62
C ASN A 105 19.02 4.04 37.97
N ILE A 106 19.57 3.17 38.84
CA ILE A 106 19.67 1.67 38.89
C ILE A 106 19.41 0.78 37.62
N PRO A 107 20.16 -0.34 37.39
CA PRO A 107 21.51 -0.74 37.87
C PRO A 107 22.41 -1.45 36.79
N LYS A 108 23.47 -2.15 37.22
CA LYS A 108 24.36 -3.04 36.43
C LYS A 108 24.37 -4.50 36.96
N PRO A 109 24.87 -5.49 36.20
CA PRO A 109 25.65 -6.63 36.73
C PRO A 109 27.09 -6.20 37.13
N THR A 110 27.93 -6.84 37.95
CA THR A 110 28.01 -8.13 38.71
C THR A 110 28.15 -9.45 37.94
N GLU A 111 29.41 -9.89 37.80
CA GLU A 111 29.84 -11.30 37.77
C GLU A 111 30.57 -11.65 39.08
N ASN A 112 30.24 -12.81 39.67
CA ASN A 112 30.88 -13.54 40.78
C ASN A 112 29.90 -14.66 41.24
N ALA A 113 30.26 -15.81 41.82
CA ALA A 113 31.53 -16.56 41.91
C ALA A 113 31.26 -17.95 42.55
N THR A 114 32.10 -18.95 42.29
CA THR A 114 32.39 -20.15 43.16
C THR A 114 33.59 -20.89 42.54
N ILE A 115 34.75 -21.19 43.16
CA ILE A 115 35.24 -21.41 44.55
C ILE A 115 35.18 -22.86 45.06
N LYS A 116 36.35 -23.51 45.06
CA LYS A 116 36.98 -24.32 46.14
C LYS A 116 38.51 -24.17 45.97
N VAL A 117 39.31 -23.66 46.92
CA VAL A 117 39.83 -24.30 48.16
C VAL A 117 40.91 -25.37 47.81
N GLN A 118 42.18 -25.34 48.26
CA GLN A 118 42.86 -24.59 49.35
C GLN A 118 44.42 -24.57 49.22
N SER A 119 45.11 -23.60 49.88
CA SER A 119 46.55 -23.61 50.30
C SER A 119 47.64 -23.59 49.19
N ASN A 120 48.89 -23.12 49.38
CA ASN A 120 49.63 -22.65 50.57
C ASN A 120 50.78 -21.65 50.18
N ASN A 121 51.10 -20.67 51.05
CA ASN A 121 52.40 -20.00 51.36
C ASN A 121 53.48 -19.64 50.27
N VAL A 122 54.32 -18.57 50.37
CA VAL A 122 54.32 -17.25 51.05
C VAL A 122 55.61 -16.47 50.62
N ASN A 123 55.55 -15.15 50.39
CA ASN A 123 56.58 -14.05 50.49
C ASN A 123 58.08 -14.24 50.09
N LEU A 124 58.91 -13.21 49.75
CA LEU A 124 58.78 -11.79 49.37
C LEU A 124 60.16 -11.24 48.87
N VAL A 125 60.19 -9.96 48.44
CA VAL A 125 61.34 -9.03 48.49
C VAL A 125 62.46 -9.21 47.41
N THR A 126 63.46 -8.32 47.42
CA THR A 126 63.90 -7.52 46.25
C THR A 126 65.42 -7.51 45.99
N GLU A 127 65.80 -6.79 44.93
CA GLU A 127 67.12 -6.16 44.69
C GLU A 127 68.25 -7.06 44.13
N SER A 128 69.48 -6.52 44.10
CA SER A 128 70.26 -6.47 42.85
C SER A 128 71.79 -6.43 43.03
N LYS A 129 72.47 -6.46 41.85
CA LYS A 129 73.87 -6.06 41.56
C LYS A 129 75.04 -7.05 41.75
N GLU A 130 75.91 -6.96 40.72
CA GLU A 130 77.39 -7.02 40.73
C GLU A 130 78.15 -8.36 40.82
N MET A 131 79.46 -8.25 40.54
CA MET A 131 80.37 -9.31 40.07
C MET A 131 81.61 -9.43 40.97
N ASN A 132 82.23 -10.62 41.06
CA ASN A 132 83.62 -10.86 40.57
C ASN A 132 84.25 -12.22 40.96
N LYS A 133 85.04 -12.79 40.02
CA LYS A 133 86.24 -13.65 40.23
C LYS A 133 86.00 -15.05 40.89
N THR A 134 86.92 -16.04 40.88
CA THR A 134 88.39 -16.05 40.61
C THR A 134 88.90 -17.38 39.97
N SER A 135 90.19 -17.38 39.58
CA SER A 135 91.13 -18.45 39.11
C SER A 135 91.27 -19.75 39.95
N ALA A 136 91.98 -20.84 39.56
CA ALA A 136 92.50 -21.44 38.29
C ALA A 136 93.34 -22.74 38.59
N LYS A 137 94.14 -23.25 37.62
CA LYS A 137 95.11 -24.41 37.66
C LYS A 137 94.47 -25.82 37.52
N ASN A 138 95.09 -26.88 36.98
CA ASN A 138 96.42 -27.20 36.36
C ASN A 138 96.28 -28.53 35.53
N SER A 139 97.23 -29.13 34.77
CA SER A 139 98.40 -28.72 33.94
C SER A 139 99.10 -29.94 33.30
N LYS A 140 99.91 -29.76 32.23
CA LYS A 140 100.88 -30.73 31.58
C LYS A 140 100.26 -31.82 30.66
N ASP A 141 100.93 -32.36 29.62
CA ASP A 141 102.38 -32.59 29.40
C ASP A 141 102.92 -32.49 27.93
N LYS A 142 104.21 -32.81 27.69
CA LYS A 142 105.00 -32.73 26.39
C LYS A 142 106.32 -33.55 26.52
N PRO A 143 107.27 -33.67 25.54
CA PRO A 143 107.27 -33.59 24.05
C PRO A 143 108.12 -34.73 23.36
N LYS A 144 108.30 -34.72 22.00
CA LYS A 144 109.61 -34.91 21.28
C LYS A 144 109.53 -34.80 19.73
N ALA A 145 110.66 -35.05 19.03
CA ALA A 145 111.03 -34.50 17.70
C ALA A 145 111.31 -35.57 16.60
N PRO A 146 111.41 -35.20 15.29
CA PRO A 146 111.55 -36.15 14.17
C PRO A 146 113.00 -36.54 13.80
N LYS A 147 113.15 -37.65 13.04
CA LYS A 147 114.42 -38.14 12.42
C LYS A 147 114.24 -38.51 10.94
N LYS A 148 115.35 -38.74 10.21
CA LYS A 148 115.44 -38.95 8.74
C LYS A 148 115.65 -40.42 8.32
N SER A 149 115.19 -40.77 7.11
CA SER A 149 115.75 -41.71 6.07
C SER A 149 116.24 -43.12 6.47
N PRO A 150 115.94 -44.18 5.68
CA PRO A 150 116.79 -44.50 4.52
C PRO A 150 116.13 -45.17 3.26
N PHE A 151 116.82 -45.00 2.12
CA PHE A 151 117.03 -45.87 0.94
C PHE A 151 116.02 -46.91 0.36
N MET A 152 115.95 -46.88 -0.99
CA MET A 152 115.94 -48.00 -1.98
C MET A 152 114.67 -48.74 -2.48
N LYS A 153 114.34 -48.39 -3.75
CA LYS A 153 114.17 -49.24 -4.97
C LYS A 153 112.91 -50.11 -5.25
N SER A 154 112.65 -50.16 -6.57
CA SER A 154 111.93 -51.15 -7.41
C SER A 154 110.43 -51.42 -7.20
N ASP A 155 109.67 -51.03 -8.23
CA ASP A 155 108.61 -51.77 -8.93
C ASP A 155 107.56 -52.59 -8.15
N ARG A 156 106.30 -52.14 -8.24
CA ARG A 156 105.29 -52.85 -9.06
C ARG A 156 104.01 -52.04 -9.33
N LYS A 157 103.42 -52.36 -10.49
CA LYS A 157 102.02 -52.27 -10.99
C LYS A 157 100.99 -51.38 -10.26
N MET A 158 100.19 -50.68 -11.06
CA MET A 158 99.15 -49.72 -10.66
C MET A 158 98.13 -50.23 -9.61
N ASN A 159 97.61 -49.30 -8.80
CA ASN A 159 96.25 -49.40 -8.27
C ASN A 159 95.46 -48.12 -8.60
N VAL A 160 94.46 -48.24 -9.49
CA VAL A 160 93.79 -47.12 -10.18
C VAL A 160 93.03 -46.18 -9.23
N TYR A 161 92.49 -46.70 -8.12
CA TYR A 161 91.67 -45.92 -7.18
C TYR A 161 92.42 -44.77 -6.49
N SER A 162 93.73 -44.91 -6.28
CA SER A 162 94.57 -43.83 -5.74
C SER A 162 94.59 -42.58 -6.63
N SER A 163 94.50 -42.76 -7.95
CA SER A 163 94.62 -41.67 -8.93
C SER A 163 93.46 -40.67 -8.87
N LEU A 164 92.26 -41.12 -8.49
CA LEU A 164 91.07 -40.28 -8.38
C LEU A 164 91.05 -39.48 -7.08
N VAL A 165 91.39 -40.11 -5.95
CA VAL A 165 91.55 -39.41 -4.67
C VAL A 165 92.67 -38.37 -4.77
N TYR A 166 93.81 -38.73 -5.38
CA TYR A 166 94.91 -37.79 -5.60
C TYR A 166 94.53 -36.68 -6.60
N LYS A 167 93.84 -36.96 -7.72
CA LYS A 167 93.34 -35.91 -8.63
C LYS A 167 92.33 -34.98 -7.95
N ASN A 168 91.43 -35.48 -7.11
CA ASN A 168 90.48 -34.64 -6.39
C ASN A 168 91.15 -33.82 -5.29
N LYS A 169 92.10 -34.40 -4.54
CA LYS A 169 92.91 -33.67 -3.56
C LYS A 169 93.76 -32.59 -4.23
N MET A 170 94.45 -32.90 -5.33
CA MET A 170 95.19 -31.93 -6.15
C MET A 170 94.27 -30.86 -6.77
N LYS A 171 93.04 -31.19 -7.20
CA LYS A 171 92.05 -30.18 -7.64
C LYS A 171 91.58 -29.30 -6.49
N GLN A 172 91.36 -29.85 -5.29
CA GLN A 172 90.98 -29.08 -4.10
C GLN A 172 92.14 -28.19 -3.64
N GLU A 173 93.38 -28.68 -3.61
CA GLU A 173 94.56 -27.92 -3.24
C GLU A 173 94.92 -26.85 -4.29
N ALA A 174 94.79 -27.14 -5.59
CA ALA A 174 94.95 -26.13 -6.65
C ALA A 174 93.84 -25.07 -6.63
N LYS A 175 92.59 -25.47 -6.30
CA LYS A 175 91.48 -24.53 -6.05
C LYS A 175 91.75 -23.68 -4.81
N ALA A 176 92.17 -24.29 -3.71
CA ALA A 176 92.48 -23.62 -2.45
C ALA A 176 93.68 -22.67 -2.58
N ARG A 177 94.73 -23.04 -3.34
CA ARG A 177 95.84 -22.14 -3.69
C ARG A 177 95.34 -20.94 -4.50
N ARG A 178 94.55 -21.14 -5.56
CA ARG A 178 93.97 -20.04 -6.36
C ARG A 178 93.02 -19.15 -5.55
N GLU A 179 92.25 -19.72 -4.63
CA GLU A 179 91.34 -18.98 -3.77
C GLU A 179 92.10 -18.23 -2.65
N ALA A 180 93.18 -18.80 -2.10
CA ALA A 180 94.10 -18.12 -1.19
C ALA A 180 94.87 -16.98 -1.90
N GLU A 181 95.27 -17.17 -3.15
CA GLU A 181 95.97 -16.19 -3.98
C GLU A 181 95.06 -15.01 -4.40
N GLU A 182 93.78 -15.25 -4.73
CA GLU A 182 92.80 -14.17 -4.87
C GLU A 182 92.43 -13.52 -3.52
N LEU A 183 92.46 -14.27 -2.39
CA LEU A 183 92.26 -13.72 -1.04
C LEU A 183 93.46 -12.90 -0.54
N ALA A 184 94.67 -13.14 -1.04
CA ALA A 184 95.85 -12.31 -0.78
C ALA A 184 95.75 -10.95 -1.50
N LYS A 185 95.08 -10.90 -2.66
CA LYS A 185 94.76 -9.67 -3.44
C LYS A 185 93.52 -8.92 -2.90
N LEU A 186 93.19 -9.11 -1.62
CA LEU A 186 92.07 -8.51 -0.91
C LEU A 186 92.51 -8.05 0.50
N PRO A 187 91.98 -6.91 1.02
CA PRO A 187 92.27 -6.42 2.36
C PRO A 187 92.16 -7.53 3.43
N LYS A 188 92.97 -7.47 4.50
CA LYS A 188 92.94 -8.48 5.57
C LYS A 188 91.67 -8.37 6.44
N GLU A 189 91.17 -7.15 6.65
CA GLU A 189 89.94 -6.88 7.42
C GLU A 189 88.68 -7.46 6.73
N PRO A 190 87.78 -8.16 7.45
CA PRO A 190 86.61 -8.80 6.86
C PRO A 190 85.67 -7.86 6.09
N VAL A 191 85.39 -6.67 6.64
CA VAL A 191 84.46 -5.70 6.04
C VAL A 191 85.03 -5.09 4.76
N LYS A 192 86.29 -4.62 4.79
CA LYS A 192 86.99 -4.11 3.58
C LYS A 192 87.16 -5.22 2.54
N ARG A 193 87.37 -6.47 2.95
CA ARG A 193 87.41 -7.66 2.08
C ARG A 193 86.06 -7.98 1.42
N PHE A 194 84.94 -7.71 2.09
CA PHE A 194 83.60 -7.87 1.53
C PHE A 194 83.35 -6.84 0.41
N PHE A 195 83.49 -5.55 0.70
CA PHE A 195 83.31 -4.50 -0.32
C PHE A 195 84.30 -4.62 -1.50
N ALA A 196 85.56 -5.02 -1.26
CA ALA A 196 86.54 -5.25 -2.32
C ALA A 196 86.23 -6.46 -3.23
N LYS A 197 85.28 -7.34 -2.87
CA LYS A 197 84.70 -8.36 -3.76
C LYS A 197 83.54 -7.84 -4.61
N LEU A 198 82.84 -6.79 -4.15
CA LEU A 198 81.71 -6.15 -4.83
C LEU A 198 82.11 -5.07 -5.83
N ALA A 199 83.41 -4.77 -5.98
CA ALA A 199 83.93 -3.75 -6.90
C ALA A 199 83.46 -4.01 -8.36
N PRO A 200 82.89 -3.02 -9.08
CA PRO A 200 82.19 -3.24 -10.37
C PRO A 200 82.99 -4.02 -11.42
N LYS A 201 84.28 -3.68 -11.60
CA LYS A 201 85.18 -4.37 -12.55
C LYS A 201 85.35 -5.88 -12.26
N ARG A 202 85.23 -6.30 -10.99
CA ARG A 202 85.25 -7.74 -10.60
C ARG A 202 83.88 -8.40 -10.77
N VAL A 203 82.78 -7.69 -10.48
CA VAL A 203 81.41 -8.19 -10.63
C VAL A 203 81.09 -8.46 -12.11
N ILE A 204 81.37 -7.51 -13.00
CA ILE A 204 81.17 -7.65 -14.45
C ILE A 204 82.00 -8.84 -15.01
N ARG A 205 83.28 -8.93 -14.63
CA ARG A 205 84.16 -10.07 -15.02
C ARG A 205 83.62 -11.42 -14.52
N ASN A 206 82.96 -11.45 -13.36
CA ASN A 206 82.33 -12.65 -12.86
C ASN A 206 81.07 -13.03 -13.65
N LEU A 207 80.16 -12.07 -13.94
CA LEU A 207 78.89 -12.32 -14.66
C LEU A 207 79.11 -13.10 -15.95
N PHE A 208 80.02 -12.65 -16.81
CA PHE A 208 80.32 -13.28 -18.11
C PHE A 208 81.20 -14.54 -18.02
N SER A 209 81.54 -15.01 -16.82
CA SER A 209 82.27 -16.28 -16.64
C SER A 209 81.31 -17.47 -16.53
N LYS A 210 81.79 -18.69 -16.80
CA LYS A 210 81.00 -19.92 -16.55
C LYS A 210 80.51 -20.03 -15.09
N LYS A 211 81.23 -19.46 -14.12
CA LYS A 211 80.79 -19.38 -12.71
C LYS A 211 79.67 -18.35 -12.51
N GLY A 212 79.69 -17.23 -13.22
CA GLY A 212 78.64 -16.21 -13.21
C GLY A 212 77.37 -16.68 -13.88
N LEU A 213 77.46 -17.36 -15.02
CA LEU A 213 76.31 -17.97 -15.67
C LEU A 213 75.61 -18.99 -14.76
N PHE A 214 76.37 -19.87 -14.09
CA PHE A 214 75.80 -20.78 -13.08
C PHE A 214 75.26 -20.06 -11.83
N MET A 215 75.80 -18.89 -11.47
CA MET A 215 75.24 -18.06 -10.39
C MET A 215 73.91 -17.42 -10.82
N LEU A 216 73.83 -16.87 -12.04
CA LEU A 216 72.62 -16.29 -12.63
C LEU A 216 71.54 -17.35 -12.83
N LEU A 217 71.87 -18.55 -13.28
CA LEU A 217 70.92 -19.67 -13.39
C LEU A 217 70.41 -20.12 -12.02
N LYS A 218 71.28 -20.18 -10.99
CA LYS A 218 70.84 -20.47 -9.62
C LYS A 218 70.00 -19.36 -9.01
N PHE A 219 70.32 -18.09 -9.28
CA PHE A 219 69.55 -16.94 -8.84
C PHE A 219 68.19 -16.89 -9.54
N GLY A 220 68.14 -17.13 -10.85
CA GLY A 220 66.90 -17.27 -11.62
C GLY A 220 66.03 -18.42 -11.14
N ALA A 221 66.61 -19.60 -10.86
CA ALA A 221 65.90 -20.73 -10.27
C ALA A 221 65.39 -20.44 -8.85
N ALA A 222 66.16 -19.73 -8.03
CA ALA A 222 65.71 -19.30 -6.70
C ALA A 222 64.60 -18.25 -6.78
N MET A 223 64.68 -17.27 -7.68
CA MET A 223 63.62 -16.29 -7.95
C MET A 223 62.36 -16.94 -8.52
N PHE A 224 62.50 -17.96 -9.37
CA PHE A 224 61.38 -18.75 -9.91
C PHE A 224 60.71 -19.57 -8.80
N LEU A 225 61.49 -20.22 -7.93
CA LEU A 225 60.95 -20.93 -6.76
C LEU A 225 60.26 -19.97 -5.78
N LEU A 226 60.84 -18.80 -5.52
CA LEU A 226 60.22 -17.75 -4.70
C LEU A 226 58.93 -17.20 -5.35
N ALA A 227 58.87 -17.08 -6.68
CA ALA A 227 57.66 -16.70 -7.39
C ALA A 227 56.56 -17.78 -7.27
N ILE A 228 56.91 -19.07 -7.37
CA ILE A 228 55.97 -20.19 -7.13
C ILE A 228 55.47 -20.17 -5.68
N ILE A 229 56.36 -19.98 -4.70
CA ILE A 229 55.99 -19.90 -3.27
C ILE A 229 55.09 -18.68 -3.02
N ALA A 230 55.39 -17.53 -3.62
CA ALA A 230 54.56 -16.33 -3.51
C ALA A 230 53.17 -16.53 -4.13
N VAL A 231 53.07 -17.12 -5.32
CA VAL A 231 51.79 -17.43 -5.97
C VAL A 231 50.99 -18.47 -5.17
N GLY A 232 51.64 -19.51 -4.64
CA GLY A 232 51.00 -20.51 -3.79
C GLY A 232 50.53 -19.94 -2.43
N GLY A 233 51.32 -19.07 -1.81
CA GLY A 233 50.92 -18.35 -0.61
C GLY A 233 49.76 -17.39 -0.85
N LEU A 234 49.75 -16.71 -2.00
CA LEU A 234 48.66 -15.79 -2.40
C LEU A 234 47.38 -16.55 -2.77
N PHE A 235 47.49 -17.74 -3.36
CA PHE A 235 46.38 -18.68 -3.55
C PHE A 235 45.76 -19.10 -2.21
N LEU A 236 46.58 -19.55 -1.25
CA LEU A 236 46.10 -19.97 0.07
C LEU A 236 45.53 -18.81 0.89
N TYR A 237 46.11 -17.61 0.78
CA TYR A 237 45.59 -16.40 1.41
C TYR A 237 44.18 -16.08 0.91
N PHE A 238 43.99 -15.97 -0.42
CA PHE A 238 42.67 -15.65 -0.96
C PHE A 238 41.68 -16.81 -0.89
N LYS A 239 42.12 -18.08 -0.87
CA LYS A 239 41.18 -19.20 -0.72
C LYS A 239 40.33 -19.09 0.55
N LYS A 240 40.89 -18.60 1.66
CA LYS A 240 40.13 -18.41 2.89
C LYS A 240 38.96 -17.41 2.73
N ASP A 241 39.11 -16.39 1.89
CA ASP A 241 38.03 -15.45 1.53
C ASP A 241 37.00 -16.05 0.55
N LEU A 242 37.26 -17.24 0.00
CA LEU A 242 36.48 -17.88 -1.06
C LEU A 242 35.76 -19.15 -0.58
N ASP A 243 36.17 -19.75 0.54
CA ASP A 243 35.48 -20.89 1.16
C ASP A 243 34.05 -20.53 1.65
N GLU A 244 33.71 -19.24 1.76
CA GLU A 244 32.34 -18.75 2.00
C GLU A 244 31.44 -18.80 0.75
N ILE A 245 32.02 -18.91 -0.46
CA ILE A 245 31.28 -18.89 -1.72
C ILE A 245 30.79 -20.29 -2.08
N ARG A 246 29.47 -20.47 -2.05
CA ARG A 246 28.77 -21.73 -2.35
C ARG A 246 28.74 -22.06 -3.85
N LEU A 247 29.91 -22.40 -4.39
CA LEU A 247 30.07 -22.82 -5.79
C LEU A 247 29.25 -24.06 -6.17
N ASP A 248 28.89 -24.91 -5.21
CA ASP A 248 28.00 -26.06 -5.38
C ASP A 248 26.53 -25.66 -5.64
N GLN A 249 26.16 -24.42 -5.27
CA GLN A 249 24.83 -23.84 -5.47
C GLN A 249 24.85 -22.75 -6.54
N MET A 250 25.82 -22.77 -7.47
CA MET A 250 25.89 -21.85 -8.61
C MET A 250 24.77 -22.11 -9.62
N LYS A 251 23.55 -21.72 -9.24
CA LYS A 251 22.38 -21.65 -10.11
C LYS A 251 22.22 -20.24 -10.65
N VAL A 252 22.04 -20.17 -11.95
CA VAL A 252 21.53 -18.98 -12.61
C VAL A 252 20.04 -18.84 -12.27
N THR A 253 19.71 -17.94 -11.35
CA THR A 253 18.33 -17.56 -11.01
C THR A 253 17.86 -16.41 -11.89
N GLY A 254 16.56 -16.36 -12.20
CA GLY A 254 15.97 -15.25 -12.96
C GLY A 254 15.91 -13.96 -12.13
N THR A 255 16.21 -12.80 -12.75
CA THR A 255 16.20 -11.47 -12.10
C THR A 255 14.84 -10.78 -12.14
N VAL A 256 13.76 -11.55 -12.30
CA VAL A 256 12.39 -11.04 -12.43
C VAL A 256 11.65 -11.23 -11.12
N ASN A 257 10.89 -10.23 -10.67
CA ASN A 257 9.95 -10.45 -9.55
C ASN A 257 8.57 -10.81 -10.11
N THR A 258 8.05 -11.96 -9.70
CA THR A 258 6.74 -12.44 -10.17
C THR A 258 5.68 -12.11 -9.13
N TYR A 259 4.79 -11.18 -9.46
CA TYR A 259 3.65 -10.79 -8.65
C TYR A 259 2.44 -11.64 -9.03
N LEU A 260 1.91 -12.39 -8.07
CA LEU A 260 0.77 -13.30 -8.22
C LEU A 260 -0.45 -12.78 -7.44
N ASP A 261 -1.65 -13.08 -7.92
CA ASP A 261 -2.90 -12.88 -7.17
C ASP A 261 -3.05 -13.92 -6.04
N ARG A 262 -4.08 -13.78 -5.20
CA ARG A 262 -4.34 -14.69 -4.07
C ARG A 262 -4.65 -16.14 -4.51
N ASN A 263 -4.97 -16.35 -5.79
CA ASN A 263 -5.25 -17.64 -6.41
C ASN A 263 -4.02 -18.23 -7.15
N GLY A 264 -2.94 -17.45 -7.33
CA GLY A 264 -1.69 -17.86 -7.98
C GLY A 264 -1.58 -17.47 -9.46
N GLN A 265 -2.47 -16.63 -9.98
CA GLN A 265 -2.39 -16.10 -11.35
C GLN A 265 -1.39 -14.94 -11.43
N THR A 266 -0.56 -14.89 -12.48
CA THR A 266 0.37 -13.78 -12.70
C THR A 266 -0.38 -12.46 -12.93
N LEU A 267 -0.09 -11.48 -12.06
CA LEU A 267 -0.49 -10.08 -12.21
C LEU A 267 0.55 -9.29 -12.98
N TRP A 268 1.83 -9.51 -12.68
CA TRP A 268 2.95 -8.86 -13.35
C TRP A 268 4.24 -9.65 -13.18
N GLU A 269 5.10 -9.55 -14.19
CA GLU A 269 6.50 -9.93 -14.11
C GLU A 269 7.32 -8.65 -14.18
N ASP A 270 7.80 -8.19 -13.03
CA ASP A 270 8.66 -7.01 -12.90
C ASP A 270 10.02 -7.34 -13.50
N LYS A 271 10.10 -7.02 -14.78
CA LYS A 271 11.29 -7.05 -15.65
C LYS A 271 12.16 -5.79 -15.46
N GLY A 272 11.85 -4.99 -14.43
CA GLY A 272 12.43 -3.70 -14.10
C GLY A 272 12.10 -2.60 -15.12
N ASP A 273 12.66 -1.42 -14.88
CA ASP A 273 12.95 -0.43 -15.95
C ASP A 273 14.13 -0.93 -16.84
N GLY A 274 14.07 -2.23 -17.19
CA GLY A 274 15.15 -3.05 -17.73
C GLY A 274 16.07 -3.71 -16.68
N ASP A 275 16.74 -4.78 -17.13
CA ASP A 275 17.52 -5.85 -16.46
C ASP A 275 16.69 -7.12 -16.15
N TYR A 276 15.99 -7.63 -17.18
CA TYR A 276 15.33 -8.95 -17.12
C TYR A 276 16.21 -10.07 -17.64
N ARG A 277 16.25 -11.18 -16.89
CA ARG A 277 17.03 -12.39 -17.17
C ARG A 277 16.12 -13.62 -17.22
N LEU A 278 15.73 -14.02 -18.42
CA LEU A 278 15.16 -15.34 -18.69
C LEU A 278 16.29 -16.37 -18.73
N VAL A 279 16.06 -17.50 -18.07
CA VAL A 279 17.02 -18.60 -17.93
C VAL A 279 16.56 -19.76 -18.79
N VAL A 280 17.42 -20.22 -19.69
CA VAL A 280 17.14 -21.38 -20.57
C VAL A 280 18.24 -22.43 -20.48
N ASP A 281 17.84 -23.70 -20.49
CA ASP A 281 18.75 -24.84 -20.58
C ASP A 281 19.55 -24.82 -21.89
N GLY A 282 20.75 -25.40 -21.88
CA GLY A 282 21.69 -25.33 -23.02
C GLY A 282 21.14 -25.91 -24.33
N ASP A 283 20.23 -26.89 -24.24
CA ASP A 283 19.56 -27.50 -25.39
C ASP A 283 18.49 -26.59 -26.02
N ASN A 284 18.13 -25.49 -25.35
CA ASN A 284 17.26 -24.42 -25.83
C ASN A 284 18.04 -23.16 -26.22
N ILE A 285 19.35 -23.28 -26.48
CA ILE A 285 20.20 -22.23 -27.05
C ILE A 285 20.78 -22.71 -28.38
N SER A 286 20.59 -21.91 -29.44
CA SER A 286 21.10 -22.17 -30.79
C SER A 286 22.58 -22.52 -30.79
N THR A 287 22.96 -23.59 -31.49
CA THR A 287 24.36 -24.03 -31.62
C THR A 287 25.25 -22.93 -32.20
N TYR A 288 24.73 -22.13 -33.14
CA TYR A 288 25.45 -20.98 -33.69
C TYR A 288 25.71 -19.91 -32.63
N MET A 289 24.78 -19.69 -31.70
CA MET A 289 24.92 -18.73 -30.60
C MET A 289 26.02 -19.15 -29.61
N ARG A 290 26.14 -20.46 -29.32
CA ARG A 290 27.25 -21.02 -28.53
C ARG A 290 28.58 -20.87 -29.27
N GLN A 291 28.64 -21.30 -30.53
CA GLN A 291 29.85 -21.26 -31.38
C GLN A 291 30.36 -19.83 -31.65
N ALA A 292 29.47 -18.88 -31.95
CA ALA A 292 29.80 -17.48 -32.20
C ALA A 292 30.44 -16.83 -30.97
N THR A 293 29.91 -17.13 -29.78
CA THR A 293 30.43 -16.62 -28.50
C THR A 293 31.82 -17.14 -28.20
N VAL A 294 32.08 -18.45 -28.39
CA VAL A 294 33.45 -19.02 -28.31
C VAL A 294 34.38 -18.35 -29.32
N ALA A 295 33.95 -18.19 -30.57
CA ALA A 295 34.78 -17.63 -31.64
C ALA A 295 35.25 -16.18 -31.36
N ILE A 296 34.38 -15.34 -30.79
CA ILE A 296 34.70 -13.92 -30.58
C ILE A 296 35.29 -13.59 -29.20
N GLU A 297 34.87 -14.25 -28.13
CA GLU A 297 35.38 -13.97 -26.77
C GLU A 297 36.51 -14.91 -26.32
N ASP A 298 36.50 -16.21 -26.65
CA ASP A 298 37.47 -17.17 -26.10
C ASP A 298 37.70 -18.40 -27.00
N ARG A 299 38.54 -18.24 -28.01
CA ARG A 299 38.80 -19.27 -29.04
C ARG A 299 39.43 -20.56 -28.51
N ASP A 300 40.13 -20.47 -27.38
CA ASP A 300 40.81 -21.59 -26.74
C ASP A 300 39.92 -22.25 -25.66
N PHE A 301 38.65 -21.85 -25.52
CA PHE A 301 37.76 -22.20 -24.39
C PHE A 301 37.76 -23.69 -24.02
N TYR A 302 37.59 -24.58 -24.99
CA TYR A 302 37.55 -26.03 -24.75
C TYR A 302 38.92 -26.64 -24.38
N ASN A 303 40.02 -25.92 -24.60
CA ASN A 303 41.40 -26.40 -24.51
C ASN A 303 42.15 -25.93 -23.24
N HIS A 304 41.53 -25.13 -22.35
CA HIS A 304 42.15 -24.69 -21.10
C HIS A 304 41.29 -24.96 -19.86
N PRO A 305 41.89 -25.14 -18.66
CA PRO A 305 41.16 -25.29 -17.40
C PRO A 305 40.85 -23.91 -16.79
N GLY A 306 39.81 -23.22 -17.25
CA GLY A 306 39.37 -21.92 -16.71
C GLY A 306 40.27 -20.72 -16.96
N VAL A 307 41.59 -20.91 -17.13
CA VAL A 307 42.57 -19.83 -17.30
C VAL A 307 43.51 -20.15 -18.47
N ASN A 308 43.51 -19.30 -19.49
CA ASN A 308 44.42 -19.40 -20.62
C ASN A 308 45.78 -18.75 -20.27
N PHE A 309 46.65 -19.50 -19.59
CA PHE A 309 47.98 -19.03 -19.21
C PHE A 309 48.82 -18.54 -20.40
N SER A 310 48.63 -19.11 -21.60
CA SER A 310 49.33 -18.65 -22.81
C SER A 310 48.84 -17.26 -23.25
N ALA A 311 47.54 -16.98 -23.20
CA ALA A 311 46.98 -15.66 -23.45
C ALA A 311 47.44 -14.65 -22.39
N LEU A 312 47.47 -15.05 -21.11
CA LEU A 312 47.90 -14.17 -20.00
C LEU A 312 49.37 -13.77 -20.13
N ILE A 313 50.27 -14.69 -20.48
CA ILE A 313 51.69 -14.39 -20.75
C ILE A 313 51.84 -13.50 -22.01
N ARG A 314 51.11 -13.80 -23.09
CA ARG A 314 51.10 -12.97 -24.32
C ARG A 314 50.61 -11.54 -24.04
N ALA A 315 49.55 -11.38 -23.25
CA ALA A 315 48.99 -10.09 -22.87
C ALA A 315 49.96 -9.28 -21.98
N ALA A 316 50.61 -9.92 -21.01
CA ALA A 316 51.64 -9.28 -20.19
C ALA A 316 52.81 -8.77 -21.05
N LEU A 317 53.32 -9.59 -21.98
CA LEU A 317 54.38 -9.20 -22.92
C LEU A 317 53.95 -8.07 -23.87
N SER A 318 52.72 -8.10 -24.38
CA SER A 318 52.17 -7.02 -25.22
C SER A 318 52.05 -5.69 -24.46
N THR A 319 51.65 -5.77 -23.19
CA THR A 319 51.53 -4.61 -22.29
C THR A 319 52.90 -3.99 -22.02
N VAL A 320 53.90 -4.81 -21.65
CA VAL A 320 55.29 -4.34 -21.38
C VAL A 320 55.98 -3.82 -22.65
N THR A 321 55.61 -4.30 -23.83
CA THR A 321 56.14 -3.81 -25.12
C THR A 321 55.32 -2.69 -25.75
N GLY A 322 54.30 -2.16 -25.05
CA GLY A 322 53.52 -0.99 -25.47
C GLY A 322 52.62 -1.22 -26.69
N ARG A 323 52.39 -2.46 -27.13
CA ARG A 323 51.68 -2.80 -28.38
C ARG A 323 50.15 -2.84 -28.25
N GLY A 324 49.61 -2.24 -27.19
CA GLY A 324 48.21 -2.36 -26.81
C GLY A 324 47.91 -3.69 -26.11
N VAL A 325 46.76 -3.73 -25.43
CA VAL A 325 46.31 -4.90 -24.68
C VAL A 325 45.22 -5.62 -25.48
N GLN A 326 45.51 -6.82 -25.96
CA GLN A 326 44.48 -7.74 -26.45
C GLN A 326 44.03 -8.62 -25.26
N GLY A 327 42.72 -8.82 -25.12
CA GLY A 327 42.12 -9.42 -23.92
C GLY A 327 42.66 -10.82 -23.60
N GLY A 328 42.95 -11.04 -22.31
CA GLY A 328 43.47 -12.31 -21.78
C GLY A 328 42.58 -12.93 -20.69
N SER A 329 41.27 -12.63 -20.71
CA SER A 329 40.28 -13.22 -19.80
C SER A 329 39.40 -14.22 -20.55
N THR A 330 39.23 -15.40 -19.97
CA THR A 330 38.45 -16.52 -20.51
C THR A 330 36.95 -16.37 -20.25
N LEU A 331 36.10 -17.12 -20.95
CA LEU A 331 34.65 -17.17 -20.68
C LEU A 331 34.36 -17.52 -19.21
N THR A 332 35.08 -18.49 -18.64
CA THR A 332 34.93 -18.91 -17.24
C THR A 332 35.28 -17.79 -16.26
N GLN A 333 36.33 -17.01 -16.53
CA GLN A 333 36.66 -15.82 -15.73
C GLN A 333 35.63 -14.70 -15.92
N GLN A 334 35.09 -14.53 -17.13
CA GLN A 334 34.04 -13.55 -17.38
C GLN A 334 32.75 -13.87 -16.61
N LEU A 335 32.35 -15.15 -16.56
CA LEU A 335 31.22 -15.66 -15.78
C LEU A 335 31.41 -15.42 -14.27
N ILE A 336 32.56 -15.80 -13.71
CA ILE A 336 32.87 -15.56 -12.29
C ILE A 336 32.82 -14.06 -11.95
N LYS A 337 33.39 -13.21 -12.82
CA LYS A 337 33.36 -11.75 -12.70
C LYS A 337 31.93 -11.19 -12.69
N GLN A 338 31.03 -11.79 -13.48
CA GLN A 338 29.61 -11.40 -13.53
C GLN A 338 28.84 -11.86 -12.29
N VAL A 339 28.95 -13.14 -11.91
CA VAL A 339 28.15 -13.74 -10.82
C VAL A 339 28.57 -13.24 -9.43
N TYR A 340 29.88 -13.26 -9.13
CA TYR A 340 30.38 -13.06 -7.76
C TYR A 340 31.02 -11.69 -7.51
N PHE A 341 31.39 -10.96 -8.56
CA PHE A 341 32.17 -9.72 -8.44
C PHE A 341 31.61 -8.53 -9.23
N ALA A 342 30.30 -8.52 -9.55
CA ALA A 342 29.66 -7.43 -10.29
C ALA A 342 29.82 -6.06 -9.61
N ASP A 343 29.53 -5.96 -8.31
CA ASP A 343 29.71 -4.73 -7.53
C ASP A 343 31.18 -4.28 -7.48
N GLU A 344 32.12 -5.23 -7.35
CA GLU A 344 33.56 -4.92 -7.36
C GLU A 344 34.09 -4.53 -8.77
N ALA A 345 33.37 -4.85 -9.85
CA ALA A 345 33.83 -4.62 -11.22
C ALA A 345 33.95 -3.13 -11.59
N GLY A 346 33.21 -2.25 -10.90
CA GLY A 346 33.26 -0.80 -11.12
C GLY A 346 34.59 -0.15 -10.75
N ASN A 347 35.32 -0.70 -9.77
CA ASN A 347 36.62 -0.18 -9.36
C ASN A 347 37.72 -0.56 -10.37
N ARG A 348 38.14 0.43 -11.17
CA ARG A 348 39.19 0.32 -12.21
C ARG A 348 40.59 0.78 -11.75
N THR A 349 40.77 1.04 -10.46
CA THR A 349 42.03 1.45 -9.83
C THR A 349 42.95 0.26 -9.53
N VAL A 350 44.17 0.53 -9.04
CA VAL A 350 45.21 -0.48 -8.71
C VAL A 350 44.73 -1.53 -7.69
N SER A 351 43.68 -1.20 -6.92
CA SER A 351 42.95 -2.10 -6.01
C SER A 351 42.24 -3.29 -6.70
N GLY A 352 42.14 -3.33 -8.04
CA GLY A 352 41.50 -4.43 -8.76
C GLY A 352 42.32 -5.72 -8.93
N LEU A 353 43.60 -5.74 -8.53
CA LEU A 353 44.46 -6.91 -8.71
C LEU A 353 44.08 -8.13 -7.83
N PRO A 354 43.74 -7.98 -6.53
CA PRO A 354 43.16 -9.04 -5.70
C PRO A 354 41.95 -9.73 -6.34
N ARG A 355 41.00 -8.94 -6.87
CA ARG A 355 39.81 -9.46 -7.55
C ARG A 355 40.18 -10.33 -8.75
N LYS A 356 41.15 -9.95 -9.58
CA LYS A 356 41.63 -10.80 -10.69
C LYS A 356 42.27 -12.11 -10.24
N ILE A 357 42.89 -12.15 -9.07
CA ILE A 357 43.42 -13.39 -8.49
C ILE A 357 42.27 -14.26 -7.97
N LYS A 358 41.29 -13.68 -7.27
CA LYS A 358 40.05 -14.39 -6.86
C LYS A 358 39.29 -14.96 -8.07
N GLU A 359 39.12 -14.18 -9.14
CA GLU A 359 38.53 -14.61 -10.41
C GLU A 359 39.29 -15.82 -11.03
N MET A 360 40.63 -15.81 -11.00
CA MET A 360 41.46 -16.94 -11.48
C MET A 360 41.29 -18.20 -10.63
N ILE A 361 41.20 -18.07 -9.30
CA ILE A 361 41.04 -19.21 -8.38
C ILE A 361 39.67 -19.86 -8.58
N LEU A 362 38.59 -19.09 -8.53
CA LEU A 362 37.23 -19.62 -8.72
C LEU A 362 37.02 -20.21 -10.11
N ALA A 363 37.61 -19.64 -11.17
CA ALA A 363 37.54 -20.23 -12.51
C ALA A 363 38.21 -21.63 -12.56
N LEU A 364 39.31 -21.85 -11.84
CA LEU A 364 39.97 -23.15 -11.70
C LEU A 364 39.23 -24.14 -10.78
N GLU A 365 38.21 -23.70 -10.04
CA GLU A 365 37.37 -24.56 -9.20
C GLU A 365 36.02 -24.86 -9.88
N VAL A 366 35.38 -23.89 -10.54
CA VAL A 366 34.20 -24.11 -11.40
C VAL A 366 34.47 -25.12 -12.51
N GLU A 367 35.64 -25.08 -13.15
CA GLU A 367 36.03 -26.05 -14.22
C GLU A 367 36.35 -27.47 -13.70
N LYS A 368 36.24 -27.71 -12.39
CA LYS A 368 36.26 -29.06 -11.79
C LYS A 368 34.87 -29.55 -11.42
N MET A 369 33.88 -28.66 -11.35
CA MET A 369 32.51 -28.95 -10.90
C MET A 369 31.49 -28.90 -12.05
N TYR A 370 31.77 -28.13 -13.10
CA TYR A 370 30.88 -27.91 -14.24
C TYR A 370 31.57 -28.24 -15.56
N SER A 371 30.82 -28.82 -16.49
CA SER A 371 31.29 -29.09 -17.86
C SER A 371 31.38 -27.81 -18.70
N LYS A 372 32.10 -27.87 -19.83
CA LYS A 372 32.20 -26.74 -20.77
C LYS A 372 30.83 -26.27 -21.27
N GLU A 373 29.92 -27.19 -21.58
CA GLU A 373 28.55 -26.85 -22.01
C GLU A 373 27.75 -26.18 -20.88
N GLN A 374 27.92 -26.62 -19.62
CA GLN A 374 27.29 -25.96 -18.47
C GLN A 374 27.87 -24.55 -18.26
N ILE A 375 29.19 -24.38 -18.34
CA ILE A 375 29.86 -23.09 -18.16
C ILE A 375 29.44 -22.09 -19.24
N ILE A 376 29.40 -22.49 -20.53
CA ILE A 376 28.92 -21.60 -21.58
C ILE A 376 27.41 -21.35 -21.50
N THR A 377 26.60 -22.32 -21.08
CA THR A 377 25.17 -22.10 -20.81
C THR A 377 24.96 -21.08 -19.69
N MET A 378 25.70 -21.18 -18.59
CA MET A 378 25.67 -20.18 -17.51
C MET A 378 26.13 -18.81 -18.02
N TYR A 379 27.24 -18.73 -18.78
CA TYR A 379 27.73 -17.47 -19.36
C TYR A 379 26.73 -16.83 -20.34
N LEU A 380 26.08 -17.61 -21.20
CA LEU A 380 25.08 -17.11 -22.15
C LEU A 380 23.80 -16.66 -21.44
N ASN A 381 23.41 -17.30 -20.35
CA ASN A 381 22.32 -16.82 -19.51
C ASN A 381 22.73 -15.63 -18.61
N GLU A 382 24.02 -15.36 -18.39
CA GLU A 382 24.54 -14.23 -17.59
C GLU A 382 24.88 -13.00 -18.43
N SER A 383 25.18 -13.18 -19.72
CA SER A 383 25.89 -12.15 -20.47
C SER A 383 25.03 -10.90 -20.76
N PRO A 384 25.60 -9.69 -20.61
CA PRO A 384 24.92 -8.45 -20.93
C PRO A 384 24.88 -8.23 -22.46
N TYR A 385 23.70 -8.34 -23.04
CA TYR A 385 23.41 -8.15 -24.47
C TYR A 385 22.95 -6.75 -24.84
N GLY A 386 23.15 -5.77 -23.96
CA GLY A 386 23.09 -4.35 -24.30
C GLY A 386 21.95 -3.59 -23.63
N GLY A 387 22.31 -2.43 -23.05
CA GLY A 387 21.44 -1.73 -22.12
C GLY A 387 20.92 -2.68 -21.03
N ARG A 388 19.60 -2.65 -20.85
CA ARG A 388 18.75 -3.42 -19.96
C ARG A 388 18.67 -4.97 -20.02
N ARG A 389 19.66 -5.72 -20.50
CA ARG A 389 19.43 -7.09 -21.01
C ARG A 389 20.55 -8.08 -20.64
N ASN A 390 20.37 -8.86 -19.56
CA ASN A 390 21.27 -9.97 -19.23
C ASN A 390 20.63 -11.31 -19.61
N GLY A 391 21.39 -12.19 -20.26
CA GLY A 391 20.92 -13.50 -20.70
C GLY A 391 20.40 -13.53 -22.15
N VAL A 392 20.73 -14.64 -22.84
CA VAL A 392 20.54 -14.77 -24.29
C VAL A 392 19.09 -14.97 -24.72
N GLU A 393 18.25 -15.60 -23.88
CA GLU A 393 16.80 -15.68 -24.13
C GLU A 393 16.16 -14.28 -23.99
N SER A 394 16.51 -13.51 -22.96
CA SER A 394 16.10 -12.10 -22.85
C SER A 394 16.51 -11.28 -24.07
N ALA A 395 17.72 -11.50 -24.59
CA ALA A 395 18.20 -10.83 -25.79
C ALA A 395 17.38 -11.24 -27.03
N ALA A 396 17.17 -12.54 -27.24
CA ALA A 396 16.38 -13.05 -28.38
C ALA A 396 14.93 -12.55 -28.35
N GLN A 397 14.29 -12.56 -27.18
CA GLN A 397 12.91 -12.10 -26.99
C GLN A 397 12.78 -10.57 -27.12
N ALA A 398 13.77 -9.81 -26.63
CA ALA A 398 13.73 -8.34 -26.65
C ALA A 398 14.20 -7.72 -27.98
N TYR A 399 15.08 -8.39 -28.74
CA TYR A 399 15.56 -7.91 -30.03
C TYR A 399 14.81 -8.52 -31.23
N PHE A 400 14.40 -9.79 -31.16
CA PHE A 400 13.83 -10.51 -32.33
C PHE A 400 12.46 -11.16 -32.07
N LYS A 401 11.95 -11.17 -30.83
CA LYS A 401 10.73 -11.90 -30.41
C LYS A 401 10.79 -13.41 -30.76
N LYS A 402 11.98 -13.99 -30.60
CA LYS A 402 12.31 -15.41 -30.78
C LYS A 402 12.85 -16.00 -29.48
N SER A 403 12.82 -17.33 -29.34
CA SER A 403 13.68 -18.00 -28.35
C SER A 403 15.14 -17.97 -28.80
N ALA A 404 16.07 -18.04 -27.85
CA ALA A 404 17.50 -18.27 -28.09
C ALA A 404 17.77 -19.56 -28.90
N LYS A 405 16.84 -20.51 -28.92
CA LYS A 405 16.89 -21.73 -29.74
C LYS A 405 16.78 -21.43 -31.25
N ASP A 406 16.01 -20.42 -31.63
CA ASP A 406 15.58 -20.13 -33.00
C ASP A 406 16.39 -19.00 -33.68
N LEU A 407 17.49 -18.57 -33.04
CA LEU A 407 18.40 -17.54 -33.57
C LEU A 407 19.11 -18.02 -34.84
N THR A 408 19.04 -17.21 -35.92
CA THR A 408 19.80 -17.44 -37.16
C THR A 408 21.31 -17.34 -36.92
N LEU A 409 22.12 -17.70 -37.91
CA LEU A 409 23.56 -17.48 -37.87
C LEU A 409 23.92 -15.99 -37.79
N GLY A 410 23.23 -15.13 -38.55
CA GLY A 410 23.42 -13.68 -38.47
C GLY A 410 23.03 -13.11 -37.11
N GLU A 411 21.84 -13.47 -36.59
CA GLU A 411 21.36 -13.07 -35.26
C GLU A 411 22.30 -13.54 -34.14
N SER A 412 22.74 -14.80 -34.20
CA SER A 412 23.70 -15.37 -33.27
C SER A 412 25.03 -14.62 -33.25
N ALA A 413 25.58 -14.31 -34.44
CA ALA A 413 26.83 -13.55 -34.55
C ALA A 413 26.67 -12.08 -34.13
N LEU A 414 25.47 -11.50 -34.28
CA LEU A 414 25.16 -10.15 -33.80
C LEU A 414 25.14 -10.14 -32.26
N LEU A 415 24.35 -11.01 -31.63
CA LEU A 415 24.23 -11.08 -30.17
C LEU A 415 25.58 -11.44 -29.52
N ALA A 416 26.31 -12.42 -30.04
CA ALA A 416 27.64 -12.79 -29.54
C ALA A 416 28.66 -11.63 -29.58
N SER A 417 28.41 -10.62 -30.42
CA SER A 417 29.28 -9.43 -30.53
C SER A 417 29.04 -8.41 -29.40
N ILE A 418 27.87 -8.40 -28.74
CA ILE A 418 27.47 -7.34 -27.81
C ILE A 418 28.19 -7.37 -26.44
N PRO A 419 28.36 -8.53 -25.75
CA PRO A 419 28.89 -8.61 -24.38
C PRO A 419 30.24 -7.93 -24.12
N ASN A 420 31.02 -7.72 -25.18
CA ASN A 420 32.32 -7.05 -25.12
C ASN A 420 32.24 -5.57 -24.74
N ASN A 421 31.17 -4.88 -25.13
CA ASN A 421 30.88 -3.50 -24.73
C ASN A 421 29.36 -3.22 -24.85
N PRO A 422 28.55 -3.71 -23.90
CA PRO A 422 27.09 -3.81 -24.08
C PRO A 422 26.40 -2.47 -24.32
N THR A 423 26.84 -1.42 -23.62
CA THR A 423 26.24 -0.08 -23.72
C THR A 423 26.48 0.57 -25.08
N LEU A 424 27.67 0.37 -25.69
CA LEU A 424 27.95 0.89 -27.02
C LEU A 424 27.39 -0.03 -28.12
N LEU A 425 27.44 -1.35 -27.94
CA LEU A 425 27.08 -2.32 -28.97
C LEU A 425 25.61 -2.80 -28.89
N SER A 426 24.74 -2.11 -28.14
CA SER A 426 23.30 -2.38 -28.17
C SER A 426 22.70 -1.96 -29.52
N PRO A 427 21.90 -2.80 -30.22
CA PRO A 427 21.20 -2.46 -31.46
C PRO A 427 20.32 -1.19 -31.43
N TYR A 428 19.91 -0.73 -30.24
CA TYR A 428 19.16 0.53 -30.07
C TYR A 428 20.07 1.77 -30.02
N ASN A 429 21.37 1.59 -29.77
CA ASN A 429 22.35 2.66 -29.84
C ASN A 429 22.73 2.90 -31.31
N THR A 430 21.80 3.47 -32.07
CA THR A 430 21.88 3.60 -33.54
C THR A 430 23.16 4.27 -34.04
N ALA A 431 23.78 5.14 -33.24
CA ALA A 431 25.06 5.77 -33.54
C ALA A 431 26.24 4.78 -33.65
N TYR A 432 26.14 3.61 -33.02
CA TYR A 432 27.17 2.56 -32.98
C TYR A 432 26.82 1.31 -33.79
N ASN A 433 25.65 1.28 -34.45
CA ASN A 433 25.20 0.12 -35.24
C ASN A 433 26.22 -0.32 -36.31
N LYS A 434 26.98 0.61 -36.90
CA LYS A 434 28.08 0.28 -37.82
C LYS A 434 29.17 -0.58 -37.15
N SER A 435 29.59 -0.22 -35.94
CA SER A 435 30.62 -0.95 -35.19
C SER A 435 30.12 -2.29 -34.65
N LEU A 436 28.81 -2.42 -34.39
CA LEU A 436 28.18 -3.71 -34.09
C LEU A 436 28.23 -4.65 -35.31
N ILE A 437 27.85 -4.17 -36.51
CA ILE A 437 27.95 -4.94 -37.76
C ILE A 437 29.40 -5.30 -38.10
N GLU A 438 30.36 -4.36 -37.97
CA GLU A 438 31.79 -4.64 -38.16
C GLU A 438 32.29 -5.74 -37.20
N ARG A 439 31.74 -5.82 -35.97
CA ARG A 439 32.06 -6.89 -35.03
C ARG A 439 31.35 -8.21 -35.37
N GLN A 440 30.08 -8.18 -35.79
CA GLN A 440 29.34 -9.36 -36.28
C GLN A 440 30.07 -10.01 -37.47
N HIS A 441 30.49 -9.21 -38.45
CA HIS A 441 31.25 -9.69 -39.61
C HIS A 441 32.57 -10.36 -39.17
N LYS A 442 33.27 -9.75 -38.20
CA LYS A 442 34.48 -10.31 -37.59
C LYS A 442 34.22 -11.60 -36.79
N THR A 443 33.07 -11.72 -36.14
CA THR A 443 32.64 -12.96 -35.46
C THR A 443 32.48 -14.09 -36.48
N LEU A 444 31.74 -13.85 -37.57
CA LEU A 444 31.59 -14.79 -38.69
C LEU A 444 32.94 -15.18 -39.32
N ASP A 445 33.83 -14.20 -39.56
CA ASP A 445 35.19 -14.44 -40.09
C ASP A 445 36.08 -15.30 -39.18
N VAL A 446 35.77 -15.40 -37.88
CA VAL A 446 36.47 -16.28 -36.95
C VAL A 446 35.78 -17.64 -36.82
N MET A 447 34.45 -17.70 -36.90
CA MET A 447 33.71 -18.96 -36.99
C MET A 447 34.15 -19.80 -38.20
N VAL A 448 34.39 -19.17 -39.37
CA VAL A 448 35.01 -19.83 -40.54
C VAL A 448 36.39 -20.40 -40.19
N LYS A 449 37.26 -19.58 -39.58
CA LYS A 449 38.65 -19.96 -39.24
C LYS A 449 38.75 -21.02 -38.14
N MET A 450 37.65 -21.26 -37.40
CA MET A 450 37.51 -22.34 -36.43
C MET A 450 36.75 -23.55 -36.97
N GLY A 451 36.32 -23.53 -38.24
CA GLY A 451 35.59 -24.63 -38.88
C GLY A 451 34.15 -24.80 -38.39
N TYR A 452 33.55 -23.79 -37.76
CA TYR A 452 32.16 -23.82 -37.30
C TYR A 452 31.15 -23.57 -38.42
N ILE A 453 31.53 -22.84 -39.46
CA ILE A 453 30.71 -22.51 -40.65
C ILE A 453 31.57 -22.48 -41.92
N THR A 454 30.95 -22.61 -43.09
CA THR A 454 31.62 -22.42 -44.40
C THR A 454 31.76 -20.95 -44.78
N GLU A 455 32.59 -20.64 -45.78
CA GLU A 455 32.70 -19.29 -46.33
C GLU A 455 31.38 -18.80 -46.96
N ASP A 456 30.63 -19.68 -47.63
CA ASP A 456 29.30 -19.35 -48.19
C ASP A 456 28.27 -19.02 -47.10
N GLN A 457 28.25 -19.78 -46.00
CA GLN A 457 27.39 -19.50 -44.84
C GLN A 457 27.77 -18.16 -44.20
N ALA A 458 29.07 -17.88 -44.05
CA ALA A 458 29.55 -16.61 -43.52
C ALA A 458 29.25 -15.43 -44.46
N LYS A 459 29.27 -15.63 -45.78
CA LYS A 459 28.88 -14.61 -46.76
C LYS A 459 27.38 -14.31 -46.67
N ALA A 460 26.53 -15.34 -46.71
CA ALA A 460 25.07 -15.19 -46.59
C ALA A 460 24.67 -14.47 -45.29
N ALA A 461 25.29 -14.82 -44.16
CA ALA A 461 25.04 -14.17 -42.87
C ALA A 461 25.58 -12.73 -42.73
N LYS A 462 26.43 -12.26 -43.67
CA LYS A 462 26.83 -10.83 -43.79
C LYS A 462 25.94 -10.04 -44.76
N GLU A 463 25.19 -10.73 -45.61
CA GLU A 463 24.16 -10.14 -46.49
C GLU A 463 22.79 -10.09 -45.78
N GLU A 464 22.61 -10.86 -44.70
CA GLU A 464 21.45 -10.81 -43.79
C GLU A 464 21.38 -9.46 -43.05
N LYS A 465 20.31 -8.68 -43.29
CA LYS A 465 20.09 -7.37 -42.66
C LYS A 465 19.56 -7.46 -41.23
N VAL A 466 20.31 -8.07 -40.32
CA VAL A 466 19.86 -8.38 -38.94
C VAL A 466 19.41 -7.14 -38.15
N LEU A 467 19.88 -5.94 -38.47
CA LEU A 467 19.40 -4.70 -37.82
C LEU A 467 17.99 -4.26 -38.25
N GLU A 468 17.46 -4.72 -39.39
CA GLU A 468 16.10 -4.39 -39.84
C GLU A 468 15.02 -5.30 -39.19
N SER A 469 15.40 -6.41 -38.54
CA SER A 469 14.47 -7.26 -37.75
C SER A 469 14.36 -6.84 -36.27
N ILE A 470 15.15 -5.85 -35.83
CA ILE A 470 15.21 -5.38 -34.44
C ILE A 470 13.89 -4.76 -33.99
N GLN A 471 13.30 -5.36 -32.95
CA GLN A 471 12.00 -4.96 -32.41
C GLN A 471 12.08 -3.68 -31.56
N PRO A 472 11.06 -2.78 -31.62
CA PRO A 472 11.01 -1.56 -30.81
C PRO A 472 11.14 -1.81 -29.29
N GLU A 473 11.68 -0.84 -28.57
CA GLU A 473 11.81 -0.90 -27.11
C GLU A 473 10.43 -0.88 -26.43
N SER A 474 10.15 -1.87 -25.58
CA SER A 474 8.88 -2.04 -24.88
C SER A 474 8.75 -1.16 -23.64
N SER A 475 7.51 -0.82 -23.26
CA SER A 475 7.24 -0.05 -22.04
C SER A 475 7.60 -0.83 -20.77
N ARG A 476 8.10 -0.11 -19.75
CA ARG A 476 8.37 -0.61 -18.38
C ARG A 476 7.17 -1.33 -17.72
N TYR A 477 5.95 -0.98 -18.13
CA TYR A 477 4.70 -1.52 -17.58
C TYR A 477 3.91 -2.38 -18.58
N THR A 478 4.57 -2.95 -19.59
CA THR A 478 3.93 -3.92 -20.49
C THR A 478 3.42 -5.13 -19.67
N ASP A 479 2.21 -5.58 -20.00
CA ASP A 479 1.48 -6.70 -19.41
C ASP A 479 1.17 -6.63 -17.90
N ILE A 480 1.25 -5.44 -17.27
CA ILE A 480 0.83 -5.26 -15.87
C ILE A 480 -0.71 -5.33 -15.73
N LYS A 481 -1.19 -6.18 -14.83
CA LYS A 481 -2.58 -6.18 -14.33
C LYS A 481 -2.64 -5.44 -13.00
N ALA A 482 -3.78 -4.81 -12.69
CA ALA A 482 -3.98 -4.09 -11.43
C ALA A 482 -2.84 -3.10 -11.05
N PRO A 483 -2.35 -2.24 -11.98
CA PRO A 483 -1.09 -1.50 -11.81
C PRO A 483 -1.01 -0.68 -10.52
N HIS A 484 -2.10 0.01 -10.16
CA HIS A 484 -2.22 0.77 -8.91
C HIS A 484 -1.97 -0.07 -7.65
N PHE A 485 -2.43 -1.33 -7.64
CA PHE A 485 -2.21 -2.27 -6.56
C PHE A 485 -0.78 -2.83 -6.59
N VAL A 486 -0.35 -3.34 -7.74
CA VAL A 486 0.96 -4.01 -7.90
C VAL A 486 2.11 -3.06 -7.58
N LEU A 487 2.01 -1.78 -7.96
CA LEU A 487 3.03 -0.78 -7.67
C LEU A 487 3.02 -0.33 -6.20
N GLU A 488 1.87 -0.38 -5.51
CA GLU A 488 1.83 -0.17 -4.04
C GLU A 488 2.47 -1.36 -3.30
N VAL A 489 2.24 -2.61 -3.74
CA VAL A 489 2.96 -3.79 -3.23
C VAL A 489 4.46 -3.62 -3.44
N LYS A 490 4.88 -3.25 -4.67
CA LYS A 490 6.29 -2.98 -5.00
C LYS A 490 6.88 -1.89 -4.10
N ARG A 491 6.15 -0.80 -3.85
CA ARG A 491 6.57 0.29 -2.97
C ARG A 491 6.81 -0.20 -1.54
N GLN A 492 5.90 -0.98 -0.96
CA GLN A 492 6.04 -1.56 0.38
C GLN A 492 7.24 -2.52 0.47
N LEU A 493 7.49 -3.32 -0.57
CA LEU A 493 8.65 -4.22 -0.64
C LEU A 493 9.98 -3.47 -0.83
N GLU A 494 10.01 -2.42 -1.64
CA GLU A 494 11.18 -1.55 -1.82
C GLU A 494 11.51 -0.75 -0.55
N GLU A 495 10.50 -0.39 0.25
CA GLU A 495 10.65 0.21 1.58
C GLU A 495 11.17 -0.80 2.62
N LYS A 496 10.66 -2.04 2.62
CA LYS A 496 11.01 -3.09 3.59
C LYS A 496 12.35 -3.78 3.33
N TYR A 497 12.60 -4.21 2.09
CA TYR A 497 13.79 -4.98 1.71
C TYR A 497 14.87 -4.13 1.03
N GLY A 498 14.55 -2.88 0.69
CA GLY A 498 15.45 -1.95 0.03
C GLY A 498 15.42 -2.05 -1.50
N VAL A 499 15.44 -0.89 -2.16
CA VAL A 499 15.37 -0.74 -3.63
C VAL A 499 16.45 -1.55 -4.37
N LYS A 500 17.68 -1.68 -3.84
CA LYS A 500 18.72 -2.52 -4.50
C LYS A 500 18.33 -4.00 -4.48
N THR A 501 17.80 -4.48 -3.36
CA THR A 501 17.40 -5.89 -3.16
C THR A 501 16.27 -6.26 -4.09
N MET A 502 15.19 -5.46 -4.11
CA MET A 502 14.06 -5.73 -5.01
C MET A 502 14.43 -5.64 -6.49
N ARG A 503 15.37 -4.76 -6.87
CA ARG A 503 15.90 -4.66 -8.25
C ARG A 503 16.88 -5.77 -8.64
N ALA A 504 17.42 -6.54 -7.69
CA ALA A 504 18.21 -7.73 -8.02
C ALA A 504 17.31 -8.89 -8.51
N GLY A 505 16.04 -8.87 -8.09
CA GLY A 505 15.00 -9.72 -8.65
C GLY A 505 14.93 -11.14 -8.07
N GLY A 506 14.14 -11.98 -8.72
CA GLY A 506 13.98 -13.39 -8.36
C GLY A 506 12.98 -13.65 -7.23
N PHE A 507 12.28 -12.63 -6.74
CA PHE A 507 11.26 -12.82 -5.70
C PHE A 507 9.94 -13.31 -6.31
N THR A 508 9.32 -14.30 -5.68
CA THR A 508 7.90 -14.65 -5.96
C THR A 508 7.03 -14.03 -4.87
N ILE A 509 6.17 -13.10 -5.25
CA ILE A 509 5.29 -12.35 -4.34
C ILE A 509 3.86 -12.78 -4.59
N LYS A 510 3.29 -13.53 -3.64
CA LYS A 510 1.85 -13.80 -3.63
C LYS A 510 1.13 -12.67 -2.90
N THR A 511 0.23 -12.00 -3.59
CA THR A 511 -0.49 -10.83 -3.08
C THR A 511 -1.90 -11.17 -2.58
N SER A 512 -2.55 -10.22 -1.93
CA SER A 512 -3.92 -10.34 -1.42
C SER A 512 -5.01 -10.15 -2.48
N LEU A 513 -4.67 -9.60 -3.65
CA LEU A 513 -5.61 -9.26 -4.70
C LEU A 513 -6.38 -10.50 -5.18
N ASP A 514 -7.68 -10.37 -5.39
CA ASP A 514 -8.44 -11.34 -6.17
C ASP A 514 -8.60 -10.79 -7.59
N LEU A 515 -7.98 -11.43 -8.60
CA LEU A 515 -7.99 -10.86 -9.95
C LEU A 515 -9.41 -10.74 -10.53
N LYS A 516 -10.34 -11.66 -10.17
CA LYS A 516 -11.74 -11.58 -10.61
C LYS A 516 -12.48 -10.44 -9.93
N ALA A 517 -12.22 -10.18 -8.64
CA ALA A 517 -12.74 -8.98 -7.98
C ALA A 517 -12.15 -7.69 -8.59
N GLN A 518 -10.87 -7.69 -8.96
CA GLN A 518 -10.24 -6.55 -9.64
C GLN A 518 -10.85 -6.29 -11.03
N GLU A 519 -11.10 -7.33 -11.84
CA GLU A 519 -11.78 -7.19 -13.14
C GLU A 519 -13.17 -6.55 -12.99
N TYR A 520 -13.93 -6.92 -11.93
CA TYR A 520 -15.18 -6.23 -11.59
C TYR A 520 -14.96 -4.79 -11.12
N ALA A 521 -13.88 -4.49 -10.38
CA ALA A 521 -13.56 -3.13 -9.97
C ALA A 521 -13.21 -2.22 -11.16
N GLU A 522 -12.34 -2.68 -12.06
CA GLU A 522 -11.92 -1.94 -13.25
C GLU A 522 -13.12 -1.71 -14.20
N LYS A 523 -13.98 -2.72 -14.38
CA LYS A 523 -15.23 -2.60 -15.14
C LYS A 523 -16.24 -1.64 -14.49
N ALA A 524 -16.41 -1.71 -13.17
CA ALA A 524 -17.31 -0.82 -12.44
C ALA A 524 -16.80 0.64 -12.49
N VAL A 525 -15.50 0.86 -12.31
CA VAL A 525 -14.87 2.17 -12.46
C VAL A 525 -15.01 2.69 -13.88
N ALA A 526 -14.77 1.89 -14.92
CA ALA A 526 -14.99 2.30 -16.31
C ALA A 526 -16.46 2.71 -16.60
N ASN A 527 -17.42 1.99 -16.02
CA ASN A 527 -18.84 2.36 -16.07
C ASN A 527 -19.14 3.68 -15.31
N GLY A 528 -18.37 4.00 -14.27
CA GLY A 528 -18.39 5.30 -13.60
C GLY A 528 -17.75 6.41 -14.45
N SER A 529 -16.57 6.16 -15.03
CA SER A 529 -15.85 7.06 -15.94
C SER A 529 -16.71 7.51 -17.12
N ALA A 530 -17.49 6.59 -17.69
CA ALA A 530 -18.45 6.89 -18.76
C ALA A 530 -19.58 7.85 -18.35
N LEU A 531 -19.80 8.11 -17.05
CA LEU A 531 -20.82 9.01 -16.52
C LEU A 531 -20.25 10.35 -16.00
N MET A 532 -18.93 10.53 -15.97
CA MET A 532 -18.30 11.70 -15.36
C MET A 532 -18.58 13.03 -16.09
N TYR A 533 -19.04 12.98 -17.34
CA TYR A 533 -19.60 14.14 -18.04
C TYR A 533 -20.80 14.77 -17.30
N GLN A 534 -21.49 14.02 -16.43
CA GLN A 534 -22.65 14.50 -15.67
C GLN A 534 -22.28 15.50 -14.58
N ASN A 535 -21.05 15.48 -14.04
CA ASN A 535 -20.56 16.45 -13.05
C ASN A 535 -19.25 17.14 -13.46
N GLY A 536 -18.68 16.86 -14.63
CA GLY A 536 -17.45 17.50 -15.10
C GLY A 536 -16.23 17.16 -14.24
N SER A 537 -16.20 15.97 -13.66
CA SER A 537 -15.01 15.39 -13.01
C SER A 537 -14.07 14.77 -14.05
N ASP A 538 -12.78 14.62 -13.71
CA ASP A 538 -11.78 14.00 -14.58
C ASP A 538 -11.08 12.77 -13.97
N ASN A 539 -11.29 12.45 -12.68
CA ASN A 539 -10.78 11.22 -12.08
C ASN A 539 -11.80 10.50 -11.14
N ILE A 540 -11.59 9.20 -10.94
CA ILE A 540 -12.39 8.31 -10.08
C ILE A 540 -11.51 7.15 -9.56
N SER A 541 -11.78 6.66 -8.36
CA SER A 541 -11.04 5.53 -7.75
C SER A 541 -11.94 4.62 -6.92
N LEU A 542 -11.48 3.37 -6.72
CA LEU A 542 -12.14 2.33 -5.93
C LEU A 542 -11.12 1.64 -5.02
N SER A 543 -11.42 1.57 -3.73
CA SER A 543 -10.68 0.85 -2.71
C SER A 543 -11.56 -0.23 -2.08
N SER A 544 -11.12 -1.48 -2.02
CA SER A 544 -11.93 -2.59 -1.50
C SER A 544 -11.17 -3.57 -0.61
N VAL A 545 -11.77 -3.90 0.54
CA VAL A 545 -11.17 -4.66 1.63
C VAL A 545 -12.07 -5.84 2.02
N ASP A 546 -11.45 -7.02 2.16
CA ASP A 546 -12.02 -8.24 2.73
C ASP A 546 -12.29 -8.02 4.23
N VAL A 547 -13.56 -8.11 4.65
CA VAL A 547 -13.98 -7.78 6.01
C VAL A 547 -13.43 -8.76 7.03
N GLU A 548 -13.37 -10.05 6.70
CA GLU A 548 -12.90 -11.10 7.61
C GLU A 548 -11.41 -10.89 7.95
N THR A 549 -10.59 -10.55 6.96
CA THR A 549 -9.12 -10.61 7.07
C THR A 549 -8.40 -9.25 7.06
N GLY A 550 -9.03 -8.17 6.61
CA GLY A 550 -8.36 -6.88 6.36
C GLY A 550 -7.49 -6.86 5.08
N GLN A 551 -7.60 -7.89 4.24
CA GLN A 551 -6.87 -7.97 2.97
C GLN A 551 -7.44 -7.03 1.91
N VAL A 552 -6.57 -6.35 1.17
CA VAL A 552 -6.97 -5.54 0.00
C VAL A 552 -7.24 -6.47 -1.17
N ILE A 553 -8.49 -6.57 -1.60
CA ILE A 553 -8.93 -7.51 -2.64
C ILE A 553 -9.04 -6.90 -4.03
N ALA A 554 -9.26 -5.58 -4.10
CA ALA A 554 -9.30 -4.81 -5.34
C ALA A 554 -8.93 -3.34 -5.06
N MET A 555 -8.19 -2.73 -5.99
CA MET A 555 -7.78 -1.33 -5.93
C MET A 555 -7.63 -0.75 -7.34
N VAL A 556 -8.34 0.34 -7.62
CA VAL A 556 -8.26 1.10 -8.87
C VAL A 556 -8.04 2.56 -8.49
N GLY A 557 -6.85 3.09 -8.75
CA GLY A 557 -6.44 4.42 -8.30
C GLY A 557 -6.79 5.57 -9.26
N SER A 558 -7.23 5.29 -10.48
CA SER A 558 -7.59 6.33 -11.46
C SER A 558 -8.64 5.86 -12.49
N ALA A 559 -9.27 6.82 -13.16
CA ALA A 559 -10.31 6.61 -14.17
C ALA A 559 -9.84 5.82 -15.41
N ASP A 560 -8.54 5.91 -15.70
CA ASP A 560 -7.85 5.34 -16.86
C ASP A 560 -6.34 5.46 -16.58
N TRP A 561 -5.66 4.31 -16.44
CA TRP A 561 -4.21 4.22 -16.16
C TRP A 561 -3.36 4.94 -17.22
N SER A 562 -3.82 5.00 -18.47
CA SER A 562 -3.08 5.57 -19.59
C SER A 562 -3.13 7.10 -19.67
N LYS A 563 -3.89 7.79 -18.80
CA LYS A 563 -3.97 9.26 -18.79
C LYS A 563 -2.60 9.89 -18.50
N PRO A 564 -2.10 10.77 -19.38
CA PRO A 564 -0.97 11.63 -19.05
C PRO A 564 -1.21 12.44 -17.78
N VAL A 565 -0.13 12.82 -17.10
CA VAL A 565 -0.12 13.58 -15.83
C VAL A 565 -0.63 12.82 -14.61
N TYR A 566 -1.82 12.21 -14.64
CA TYR A 566 -2.46 11.64 -13.45
C TYR A 566 -2.92 10.17 -13.55
N GLY A 567 -2.81 9.51 -14.71
CA GLY A 567 -3.24 8.12 -14.88
C GLY A 567 -2.47 7.14 -13.97
N GLU A 568 -1.16 7.36 -13.82
CA GLU A 568 -0.29 6.59 -12.92
C GLU A 568 -0.44 6.97 -11.42
N VAL A 569 -1.19 8.03 -11.09
CA VAL A 569 -1.35 8.51 -9.70
C VAL A 569 -2.44 7.72 -8.99
N ASN A 570 -2.06 7.01 -7.93
CA ASN A 570 -2.99 6.16 -7.18
C ASN A 570 -3.83 6.97 -6.18
N ALA A 571 -5.02 7.41 -6.59
CA ALA A 571 -5.95 8.12 -5.71
C ALA A 571 -6.53 7.25 -4.58
N SER A 572 -6.37 5.92 -4.60
CA SER A 572 -6.76 5.03 -3.48
C SER A 572 -5.78 5.05 -2.30
N THR A 573 -4.52 5.44 -2.53
CA THR A 573 -3.49 5.65 -1.50
C THR A 573 -3.09 7.13 -1.30
N SER A 574 -3.66 8.04 -2.11
CA SER A 574 -3.51 9.49 -1.94
C SER A 574 -4.35 10.02 -0.77
N LEU A 575 -3.90 11.13 -0.17
CA LEU A 575 -4.64 11.84 0.88
C LEU A 575 -5.79 12.68 0.26
N LEU A 576 -7.04 12.30 0.55
CA LEU A 576 -8.24 12.97 0.03
C LEU A 576 -9.20 13.33 1.17
N GLU A 577 -9.96 14.42 1.02
CA GLU A 577 -10.98 14.77 2.03
C GLU A 577 -12.15 13.77 1.96
N PRO A 578 -12.53 13.11 3.08
CA PRO A 578 -13.67 12.19 3.08
C PRO A 578 -15.02 12.91 3.01
N GLY A 579 -15.05 14.19 3.41
CA GLY A 579 -16.30 14.90 3.63
C GLY A 579 -17.22 14.12 4.58
N SER A 580 -18.52 14.14 4.31
CA SER A 580 -19.52 13.44 5.15
C SER A 580 -19.41 11.91 5.23
N SER A 581 -18.44 11.23 4.59
CA SER A 581 -18.20 9.80 4.84
C SER A 581 -17.44 9.53 6.14
N ILE A 582 -16.83 10.54 6.76
CA ILE A 582 -16.12 10.37 8.04
C ILE A 582 -17.07 10.17 9.24
N LYS A 583 -18.29 10.71 9.15
CA LYS A 583 -19.28 10.80 10.25
C LYS A 583 -19.52 9.49 11.02
N PRO A 584 -19.70 8.32 10.37
CA PRO A 584 -19.93 7.07 11.09
C PRO A 584 -18.75 6.64 11.97
N ILE A 585 -17.53 6.97 11.54
CA ILE A 585 -16.27 6.57 12.17
C ILE A 585 -15.87 7.57 13.27
N LEU A 586 -15.90 8.87 12.94
CA LEU A 586 -15.39 9.94 13.79
C LEU A 586 -16.41 10.50 14.77
N ASP A 587 -17.70 10.55 14.41
CA ASP A 587 -18.72 11.20 15.25
C ASP A 587 -19.58 10.18 15.99
N TYR A 588 -20.24 9.29 15.25
CA TYR A 588 -21.32 8.47 15.81
C TYR A 588 -20.82 7.17 16.45
N ALA A 589 -19.75 6.54 15.95
CA ALA A 589 -19.14 5.39 16.62
C ALA A 589 -18.59 5.73 18.03
N PRO A 590 -17.79 6.79 18.23
CA PRO A 590 -17.38 7.22 19.56
C PRO A 590 -18.56 7.72 20.44
N LEU A 591 -19.56 8.40 19.88
CA LEU A 591 -20.75 8.79 20.65
C LEU A 591 -21.50 7.58 21.20
N PHE A 592 -21.62 6.51 20.40
CA PHE A 592 -22.19 5.22 20.83
C PHE A 592 -21.24 4.37 21.69
N LYS A 593 -19.95 4.73 21.81
CA LYS A 593 -18.95 4.09 22.70
C LYS A 593 -19.00 4.65 24.12
N GLN A 594 -19.49 5.89 24.30
CA GLN A 594 -19.55 6.56 25.61
C GLN A 594 -20.35 5.77 26.65
N ARG A 595 -19.80 5.67 27.86
CA ARG A 595 -20.43 5.04 29.05
C ARG A 595 -20.61 6.01 30.22
N GLU A 596 -19.73 6.99 30.35
CA GLU A 596 -19.85 8.08 31.33
C GLU A 596 -20.80 9.18 30.84
N GLY A 597 -21.31 10.00 31.76
CA GLY A 597 -22.20 11.12 31.43
C GLY A 597 -23.54 10.67 30.81
N ALA A 598 -23.95 11.37 29.74
CA ALA A 598 -25.13 11.00 28.97
C ALA A 598 -24.77 9.92 27.94
N ASN A 599 -25.58 8.86 27.83
CA ASN A 599 -25.39 7.82 26.82
C ASN A 599 -26.38 8.01 25.67
N TYR A 600 -26.00 7.55 24.47
CA TYR A 600 -26.78 7.75 23.26
C TYR A 600 -27.10 6.41 22.56
N GLY A 601 -28.25 6.36 21.88
CA GLY A 601 -28.64 5.29 20.97
C GLY A 601 -29.28 5.85 19.70
N ALA A 602 -29.73 4.99 18.80
CA ALA A 602 -30.24 5.40 17.48
C ALA A 602 -31.45 6.36 17.57
N GLY A 603 -32.31 6.16 18.58
CA GLY A 603 -33.49 7.00 18.84
C GLY A 603 -33.22 8.31 19.58
N SER A 604 -32.03 8.49 20.18
CA SER A 604 -31.69 9.72 20.92
C SER A 604 -31.78 10.96 20.04
N ILE A 605 -32.29 12.07 20.59
CA ILE A 605 -32.38 13.35 19.88
C ILE A 605 -31.05 14.11 19.95
N LEU A 606 -30.57 14.60 18.80
CA LEU A 606 -29.60 15.69 18.73
C LEU A 606 -30.23 16.84 17.94
N LYS A 607 -30.40 17.99 18.59
CA LYS A 607 -31.18 19.10 18.02
C LYS A 607 -30.45 19.78 16.87
N ASP A 608 -31.07 19.81 15.70
CA ASP A 608 -30.57 20.49 14.51
C ASP A 608 -31.07 21.94 14.48
N GLU A 609 -30.19 22.86 14.89
CA GLU A 609 -30.45 24.29 15.06
C GLU A 609 -29.19 25.12 14.76
N ASN A 610 -29.28 26.45 14.73
CA ASN A 610 -28.09 27.27 14.50
C ASN A 610 -27.09 27.19 15.67
N ILE A 611 -25.87 26.71 15.38
CA ILE A 611 -24.74 26.66 16.31
C ILE A 611 -23.49 27.41 15.78
N ASP A 612 -23.67 28.37 14.86
CA ASP A 612 -22.57 29.15 14.25
C ASP A 612 -21.58 29.70 15.28
N ASN A 613 -22.07 30.26 16.40
CA ASN A 613 -21.22 30.81 17.48
C ASN A 613 -20.24 29.79 18.08
N PHE A 614 -20.63 28.51 18.14
CA PHE A 614 -19.80 27.42 18.68
C PHE A 614 -18.90 26.83 17.59
N TYR A 615 -19.46 26.55 16.41
CA TYR A 615 -18.74 25.97 15.28
C TYR A 615 -17.61 26.88 14.78
N CYS A 616 -17.85 28.19 14.71
CA CYS A 616 -16.91 29.17 14.20
C CYS A 616 -15.89 29.66 15.25
N ALA A 617 -16.05 29.31 16.53
CA ALA A 617 -15.09 29.59 17.61
C ALA A 617 -14.52 31.03 17.65
N GLY A 618 -15.35 32.04 17.35
CA GLY A 618 -14.93 33.46 17.31
C GLY A 618 -14.25 33.93 16.02
N PHE A 619 -14.18 33.10 14.97
CA PHE A 619 -13.66 33.50 13.66
C PHE A 619 -14.46 34.65 13.05
N THR A 620 -13.77 35.74 12.68
CA THR A 620 -14.38 37.01 12.25
C THR A 620 -14.71 37.10 10.76
N GLY A 621 -14.31 36.10 9.96
CA GLY A 621 -14.71 35.97 8.56
C GLY A 621 -16.08 35.30 8.38
N ASN A 622 -16.49 35.09 7.13
CA ASN A 622 -17.77 34.43 6.81
C ASN A 622 -17.72 32.91 7.07
N CYS A 623 -17.91 32.51 8.33
CA CYS A 623 -18.10 31.13 8.76
C CYS A 623 -19.57 30.88 9.13
N LYS A 624 -20.15 29.78 8.62
CA LYS A 624 -21.52 29.31 8.93
C LYS A 624 -21.61 27.79 8.79
N LEU A 625 -22.30 27.12 9.69
CA LEU A 625 -22.59 25.68 9.61
C LEU A 625 -24.04 25.45 9.19
N ARG A 626 -24.27 24.88 8.00
CA ARG A 626 -25.61 24.52 7.52
C ARG A 626 -25.64 23.07 7.05
N ASN A 627 -26.82 22.46 7.08
CA ASN A 627 -27.06 21.19 6.38
C ASN A 627 -27.04 21.43 4.86
N TYR A 628 -26.87 20.34 4.09
CA TYR A 628 -26.83 20.40 2.62
C TYR A 628 -28.07 21.08 2.00
N THR A 629 -29.24 20.95 2.62
CA THR A 629 -30.50 21.58 2.21
C THR A 629 -30.65 23.04 2.63
N GLY A 630 -29.66 23.61 3.33
CA GLY A 630 -29.69 24.97 3.90
C GLY A 630 -30.58 25.13 5.15
N ALA A 631 -31.48 24.17 5.41
CA ALA A 631 -32.47 24.21 6.48
C ALA A 631 -31.95 23.64 7.82
N PHE A 632 -32.72 23.91 8.88
CA PHE A 632 -32.61 23.28 10.20
C PHE A 632 -33.86 22.40 10.42
N TYR A 633 -33.68 21.15 10.87
CA TYR A 633 -34.75 20.17 11.06
C TYR A 633 -35.25 20.06 12.51
N GLY A 634 -34.71 20.83 13.46
CA GLY A 634 -35.16 20.85 14.85
C GLY A 634 -34.84 19.56 15.59
N ASN A 635 -35.80 19.05 16.36
CA ASN A 635 -35.58 17.89 17.22
C ASN A 635 -35.62 16.59 16.40
N ILE A 636 -34.44 16.06 16.06
CA ILE A 636 -34.27 14.92 15.16
C ILE A 636 -33.47 13.79 15.83
N SER A 637 -33.86 12.53 15.59
CA SER A 637 -33.14 11.37 16.11
C SER A 637 -31.82 11.12 15.39
N ILE A 638 -30.85 10.55 16.08
CA ILE A 638 -29.54 10.18 15.52
C ILE A 638 -29.69 9.28 14.28
N ARG A 639 -30.62 8.31 14.28
CA ARG A 639 -30.97 7.49 13.11
C ARG A 639 -31.26 8.35 11.88
N LYS A 640 -32.17 9.32 12.01
CA LYS A 640 -32.53 10.22 10.90
C LYS A 640 -31.38 11.16 10.54
N ALA A 641 -30.67 11.72 11.53
CA ALA A 641 -29.58 12.66 11.29
C ALA A 641 -28.40 12.01 10.52
N LEU A 642 -27.96 10.82 10.93
CA LEU A 642 -26.88 10.08 10.29
C LEU A 642 -27.29 9.54 8.91
N ALA A 643 -28.48 8.93 8.79
CA ALA A 643 -28.97 8.40 7.51
C ALA A 643 -29.15 9.51 6.44
N ASN A 644 -29.61 10.70 6.84
CA ASN A 644 -29.72 11.87 5.95
C ASN A 644 -28.44 12.71 5.88
N SER A 645 -27.35 12.27 6.50
CA SER A 645 -26.03 12.91 6.44
C SER A 645 -25.99 14.38 6.94
N LEU A 646 -26.84 14.73 7.90
CA LEU A 646 -26.92 16.11 8.42
C LEU A 646 -25.60 16.56 9.04
N ASN A 647 -25.31 17.85 8.98
CA ASN A 647 -24.04 18.46 9.38
C ASN A 647 -24.03 18.86 10.85
N ILE A 648 -25.13 19.43 11.35
CA ILE A 648 -25.18 20.00 12.70
C ILE A 648 -25.23 18.93 13.79
N PRO A 649 -26.08 17.88 13.71
CA PRO A 649 -26.00 16.75 14.65
C PRO A 649 -24.65 16.02 14.64
N ALA A 650 -23.94 15.99 13.50
CA ALA A 650 -22.60 15.41 13.38
C ALA A 650 -21.55 16.24 14.14
N VAL A 651 -21.53 17.57 13.92
CA VAL A 651 -20.71 18.51 14.72
C VAL A 651 -21.06 18.43 16.21
N LYS A 652 -22.35 18.26 16.56
CA LYS A 652 -22.77 18.06 17.95
C LYS A 652 -22.20 16.77 18.54
N ALA A 653 -22.26 15.65 17.82
CA ALA A 653 -21.67 14.39 18.24
C ALA A 653 -20.14 14.50 18.47
N LEU A 654 -19.38 15.08 17.53
CA LEU A 654 -17.94 15.34 17.72
C LEU A 654 -17.64 16.17 18.98
N TYR A 655 -18.41 17.23 19.23
CA TYR A 655 -18.22 18.07 20.42
C TYR A 655 -18.52 17.33 21.73
N ILE A 656 -19.52 16.43 21.73
CA ILE A 656 -19.86 15.57 22.88
C ILE A 656 -18.76 14.53 23.14
N ASN A 657 -18.09 14.05 22.09
CA ASN A 657 -16.97 13.10 22.20
C ASN A 657 -15.68 13.76 22.67
N GLY A 658 -15.43 15.00 22.23
CA GLY A 658 -14.10 15.60 22.26
C GLY A 658 -13.30 15.24 20.99
N ILE A 659 -12.56 16.21 20.46
CA ILE A 659 -11.83 16.06 19.18
C ILE A 659 -10.77 14.95 19.26
N GLU A 660 -10.02 14.89 20.36
CA GLU A 660 -8.93 13.91 20.56
C GLU A 660 -9.46 12.47 20.61
N ASP A 661 -10.46 12.18 21.45
CA ASP A 661 -11.07 10.84 21.55
C ASP A 661 -11.77 10.39 20.25
N SER A 662 -12.36 11.34 19.51
CA SER A 662 -12.90 11.08 18.17
C SER A 662 -11.81 10.73 17.16
N ILE A 663 -10.76 11.55 17.01
CA ILE A 663 -9.64 11.26 16.10
C ILE A 663 -8.97 9.93 16.48
N LYS A 664 -8.70 9.71 17.77
CA LYS A 664 -8.13 8.45 18.26
C LYS A 664 -9.03 7.26 17.94
N THR A 665 -10.35 7.37 18.11
CA THR A 665 -11.29 6.30 17.76
C THR A 665 -11.32 6.03 16.25
N ALA A 666 -11.14 7.06 15.41
CA ALA A 666 -11.01 6.89 13.96
C ALA A 666 -9.69 6.18 13.56
N HIS A 667 -8.57 6.60 14.16
CA HIS A 667 -7.26 5.94 13.99
C HIS A 667 -7.30 4.47 14.42
N ASP A 668 -7.82 4.21 15.62
CA ASP A 668 -7.98 2.86 16.17
C ASP A 668 -8.83 1.97 15.24
N LEU A 669 -9.89 2.54 14.62
CA LEU A 669 -10.76 1.83 13.67
C LEU A 669 -10.11 1.57 12.30
N GLY A 670 -9.14 2.38 11.88
CA GLY A 670 -8.38 2.20 10.64
C GLY A 670 -8.13 3.44 9.79
N ASP A 671 -8.74 4.59 10.11
CA ASP A 671 -8.54 5.89 9.42
C ASP A 671 -7.21 6.55 9.85
N MET A 672 -6.10 5.81 9.78
CA MET A 672 -4.82 6.14 10.43
C MET A 672 -4.19 7.46 9.96
N SER A 673 -4.36 7.85 8.69
CA SER A 673 -3.84 9.13 8.20
C SER A 673 -4.74 10.33 8.48
N TYR A 674 -5.87 10.16 9.17
CA TYR A 674 -6.85 11.22 9.33
C TYR A 674 -6.40 12.29 10.34
N CYS A 675 -6.34 13.56 9.91
CA CYS A 675 -5.85 14.67 10.72
C CYS A 675 -4.42 14.49 11.31
N THR A 676 -3.51 13.73 10.68
CA THR A 676 -2.13 13.58 11.22
C THR A 676 -1.33 14.89 11.19
N ASP A 677 -1.61 15.75 10.20
CA ASP A 677 -0.80 16.94 9.91
C ASP A 677 -1.44 18.25 10.44
N THR A 678 -2.52 18.15 11.23
CA THR A 678 -3.33 19.30 11.69
C THR A 678 -4.09 18.99 12.97
N SER A 679 -4.21 19.95 13.89
CA SER A 679 -4.91 19.76 15.17
C SER A 679 -6.44 19.69 15.06
N GLY A 680 -7.01 20.07 13.91
CA GLY A 680 -8.46 20.01 13.65
C GLY A 680 -9.29 21.08 14.35
N GLY A 681 -10.31 21.59 13.65
CA GLY A 681 -11.44 22.32 14.26
C GLY A 681 -12.72 21.49 14.19
N LEU A 682 -13.86 22.02 14.65
CA LEU A 682 -15.15 21.29 14.54
C LEU A 682 -15.59 20.99 13.08
N SER A 683 -14.90 21.53 12.07
CA SER A 683 -15.07 21.18 10.65
C SER A 683 -14.73 19.72 10.33
N ILE A 684 -13.95 19.03 11.17
CA ILE A 684 -13.55 17.64 10.91
C ILE A 684 -14.75 16.68 10.97
N ALA A 685 -15.80 16.97 11.75
CA ALA A 685 -17.06 16.19 11.76
C ALA A 685 -17.75 16.11 10.39
N ILE A 686 -17.56 17.14 9.55
CA ILE A 686 -18.09 17.16 8.18
C ILE A 686 -17.03 16.77 7.13
N GLY A 687 -15.87 16.30 7.58
CA GLY A 687 -14.74 15.84 6.78
C GLY A 687 -14.01 16.95 6.02
N SER A 688 -13.99 18.16 6.58
CA SER A 688 -13.36 19.33 5.97
C SER A 688 -12.13 19.80 6.76
N GLY A 689 -11.02 20.00 6.05
CA GLY A 689 -9.73 20.42 6.61
C GLY A 689 -8.83 19.27 7.09
N CYS A 690 -9.25 18.01 6.93
CA CYS A 690 -8.44 16.81 7.15
C CYS A 690 -8.67 15.79 6.03
N THR A 691 -7.61 15.09 5.65
CA THR A 691 -7.60 14.10 4.56
C THR A 691 -7.38 12.68 5.10
N VAL A 692 -7.82 11.67 4.35
CA VAL A 692 -7.59 10.24 4.61
C VAL A 692 -7.26 9.50 3.32
N LYS A 693 -6.57 8.36 3.38
CA LYS A 693 -6.43 7.46 2.23
C LYS A 693 -7.73 6.66 2.03
N PRO A 694 -8.35 6.61 0.82
CA PRO A 694 -9.58 5.83 0.62
C PRO A 694 -9.47 4.34 0.98
N ILE A 695 -8.28 3.73 0.89
CA ILE A 695 -8.08 2.33 1.32
C ILE A 695 -8.04 2.14 2.84
N GLU A 696 -7.52 3.11 3.59
CA GLU A 696 -7.63 3.14 5.06
C GLU A 696 -9.09 3.30 5.47
N HIS A 697 -9.81 4.20 4.78
CA HIS A 697 -11.23 4.43 4.99
C HIS A 697 -12.08 3.18 4.70
N ALA A 698 -11.78 2.43 3.64
CA ALA A 698 -12.42 1.14 3.38
C ALA A 698 -12.20 0.14 4.54
N ASN A 699 -11.02 0.14 5.18
CA ASN A 699 -10.76 -0.71 6.34
C ASN A 699 -11.44 -0.20 7.63
N ALA A 700 -11.59 1.11 7.82
CA ALA A 700 -12.38 1.68 8.92
C ALA A 700 -13.85 1.20 8.86
N TYR A 701 -14.43 1.14 7.66
CA TYR A 701 -15.74 0.53 7.43
C TYR A 701 -15.73 -1.00 7.59
N ALA A 702 -14.66 -1.70 7.20
CA ALA A 702 -14.50 -3.12 7.50
C ALA A 702 -14.46 -3.39 9.03
N SER A 703 -13.91 -2.47 9.82
CA SER A 703 -13.90 -2.58 11.28
C SER A 703 -15.29 -2.38 11.92
N LEU A 704 -16.16 -1.56 11.33
CA LEU A 704 -17.58 -1.53 11.68
C LEU A 704 -18.27 -2.87 11.33
N ALA A 705 -18.02 -3.40 10.14
CA ALA A 705 -18.58 -4.67 9.67
C ALA A 705 -18.15 -5.88 10.55
N ARG A 706 -16.90 -5.89 11.03
CA ARG A 706 -16.38 -6.82 12.05
C ARG A 706 -16.94 -6.60 13.47
N GLY A 707 -17.96 -5.75 13.62
CA GLY A 707 -18.57 -5.45 14.92
C GLY A 707 -17.59 -4.75 15.88
N GLY A 708 -16.81 -3.79 15.38
CA GLY A 708 -15.91 -2.96 16.18
C GLY A 708 -14.49 -3.50 16.36
N VAL A 709 -14.05 -4.43 15.51
CA VAL A 709 -12.70 -5.03 15.56
C VAL A 709 -11.86 -4.54 14.38
N TYR A 710 -10.70 -3.96 14.65
CA TYR A 710 -9.72 -3.57 13.64
C TYR A 710 -8.75 -4.70 13.32
N LYS A 711 -8.46 -4.89 12.03
CA LYS A 711 -7.30 -5.66 11.53
C LYS A 711 -6.48 -4.73 10.62
N PRO A 712 -5.15 -4.80 10.63
CA PRO A 712 -4.32 -4.00 9.73
C PRO A 712 -4.57 -4.36 8.26
N LEU A 713 -4.35 -3.40 7.36
CA LEU A 713 -4.39 -3.67 5.92
C LEU A 713 -3.29 -4.67 5.53
N SER A 714 -3.65 -5.65 4.72
CA SER A 714 -2.68 -6.58 4.11
C SER A 714 -2.77 -6.57 2.58
N TYR A 715 -1.60 -6.44 1.95
CA TYR A 715 -1.41 -6.47 0.49
C TYR A 715 -0.67 -7.74 0.01
N ILE A 716 0.00 -8.44 0.93
CA ILE A 716 0.98 -9.50 0.67
C ILE A 716 0.57 -10.72 1.49
N LEU A 717 0.57 -11.90 0.86
CA LEU A 717 0.26 -13.18 1.50
C LEU A 717 1.48 -14.06 1.68
N GLU A 718 2.46 -13.99 0.78
CA GLU A 718 3.71 -14.75 0.86
C GLU A 718 4.79 -14.06 0.00
N VAL A 719 6.03 -14.00 0.48
CA VAL A 719 7.20 -13.66 -0.34
C VAL A 719 8.22 -14.78 -0.25
N LYS A 720 8.67 -15.25 -1.41
CA LYS A 720 9.77 -16.21 -1.55
C LYS A 720 10.97 -15.56 -2.25
N ASN A 721 12.18 -15.95 -1.86
CA ASN A 721 13.41 -15.58 -2.56
C ASN A 721 13.62 -16.43 -3.85
N GLY A 722 14.68 -16.13 -4.61
CA GLY A 722 15.06 -16.88 -5.82
C GLY A 722 15.53 -18.33 -5.59
N SER A 723 15.73 -18.75 -4.34
CA SER A 723 16.00 -20.14 -3.95
C SER A 723 14.71 -20.93 -3.64
N GLY A 724 13.58 -20.23 -3.45
CA GLY A 724 12.27 -20.78 -3.07
C GLY A 724 11.95 -20.68 -1.57
N ASP A 725 12.86 -20.13 -0.74
CA ASP A 725 12.66 -19.99 0.70
C ASP A 725 11.61 -18.91 1.01
N VAL A 726 10.68 -19.20 1.92
CA VAL A 726 9.68 -18.23 2.40
C VAL A 726 10.36 -17.22 3.32
N LEU A 727 10.36 -15.95 2.93
CA LEU A 727 10.88 -14.83 3.72
C LEU A 727 9.80 -14.22 4.62
N GLU A 728 8.57 -14.15 4.13
CA GLU A 728 7.40 -13.77 4.91
C GLU A 728 6.17 -14.51 4.44
N LYS A 729 5.22 -14.68 5.35
CA LYS A 729 3.90 -15.24 5.09
C LYS A 729 2.89 -14.53 5.98
N TRP A 730 1.72 -14.22 5.41
CA TRP A 730 0.63 -13.62 6.16
C TRP A 730 -0.13 -14.69 6.94
N GLU A 731 -0.45 -14.35 8.18
CA GLU A 731 -1.29 -15.14 9.08
C GLU A 731 -2.44 -14.26 9.57
N ASP A 732 -3.63 -14.84 9.71
CA ASP A 732 -4.78 -14.09 10.24
C ASP A 732 -4.63 -13.88 11.75
N THR A 733 -5.06 -12.72 12.22
CA THR A 733 -5.02 -12.36 13.65
C THR A 733 -6.44 -12.17 14.18
N SER A 734 -6.61 -12.17 15.51
CA SER A 734 -7.91 -11.82 16.12
C SER A 734 -8.35 -10.38 15.83
N GLY A 735 -7.41 -9.51 15.45
CA GLY A 735 -7.59 -8.06 15.45
C GLY A 735 -7.70 -7.48 16.87
N ASN A 736 -7.82 -6.15 16.92
CA ASN A 736 -7.96 -5.36 18.14
C ASN A 736 -9.40 -4.87 18.28
N ARG A 737 -10.04 -5.05 19.45
CA ARG A 737 -11.40 -4.53 19.70
C ARG A 737 -11.36 -3.05 20.07
N VAL A 738 -11.93 -2.21 19.22
CA VAL A 738 -11.99 -0.74 19.34
C VAL A 738 -13.33 -0.26 19.89
N LEU A 739 -14.41 -0.90 19.43
CA LEU A 739 -15.78 -0.63 19.86
C LEU A 739 -16.37 -1.87 20.53
N ASP A 740 -17.34 -1.65 21.42
CA ASP A 740 -18.33 -2.67 21.74
C ASP A 740 -19.10 -3.00 20.44
N SER A 741 -19.34 -4.30 20.20
CA SER A 741 -20.16 -4.77 19.08
C SER A 741 -21.52 -4.04 18.96
N GLN A 742 -22.09 -3.63 20.10
CA GLN A 742 -23.35 -2.90 20.16
C GLN A 742 -23.26 -1.51 19.51
N ALA A 743 -22.16 -0.78 19.71
CA ALA A 743 -21.94 0.53 19.11
C ALA A 743 -21.76 0.42 17.58
N ALA A 744 -20.93 -0.53 17.13
CA ALA A 744 -20.73 -0.83 15.71
C ALA A 744 -22.03 -1.31 15.02
N TYR A 745 -22.84 -2.12 15.70
CA TYR A 745 -24.15 -2.55 15.20
C TYR A 745 -25.11 -1.38 15.03
N MET A 746 -25.20 -0.43 15.99
CA MET A 746 -26.09 0.72 15.85
C MET A 746 -25.73 1.60 14.64
N VAL A 747 -24.44 1.82 14.36
CA VAL A 747 -23.99 2.49 13.13
C VAL A 747 -24.41 1.70 11.89
N SER A 748 -24.22 0.38 11.90
CA SER A 748 -24.55 -0.52 10.79
C SER A 748 -26.05 -0.58 10.49
N ASP A 749 -26.89 -0.64 11.53
CA ASP A 749 -28.34 -0.70 11.46
C ASP A 749 -28.90 0.58 10.81
N ILE A 750 -28.54 1.75 11.36
CA ILE A 750 -28.88 3.07 10.80
C ILE A 750 -28.40 3.21 9.34
N LEU A 751 -27.19 2.75 9.04
CA LEU A 751 -26.65 2.82 7.69
C LEU A 751 -27.22 1.76 6.74
N SER A 752 -28.00 0.78 7.20
CA SER A 752 -28.77 -0.13 6.33
C SER A 752 -30.23 0.30 6.12
N ASP A 753 -30.73 1.24 6.94
CA ASP A 753 -32.13 1.67 6.95
C ASP A 753 -32.47 2.62 5.78
N THR A 754 -33.16 2.10 4.77
CA THR A 754 -33.62 2.88 3.61
C THR A 754 -34.75 3.86 3.98
N SER A 755 -35.57 3.54 4.98
CA SER A 755 -36.69 4.39 5.42
C SER A 755 -36.19 5.66 6.11
N ALA A 756 -35.13 5.55 6.91
CA ALA A 756 -34.49 6.68 7.59
C ALA A 756 -33.95 7.74 6.61
N ARG A 757 -33.57 7.35 5.39
CA ARG A 757 -33.02 8.23 4.32
C ARG A 757 -34.07 9.06 3.59
N SER A 758 -35.36 8.77 3.78
CA SER A 758 -36.44 9.36 2.99
C SER A 758 -36.56 10.89 3.12
N MET A 759 -36.09 11.48 4.22
CA MET A 759 -36.22 12.93 4.50
C MET A 759 -35.42 13.82 3.55
N VAL A 760 -34.19 13.42 3.18
CA VAL A 760 -33.32 14.19 2.27
C VAL A 760 -33.18 13.52 0.90
N PHE A 761 -33.23 12.19 0.82
CA PHE A 761 -33.08 11.46 -0.44
C PHE A 761 -34.41 11.05 -1.09
N GLY A 762 -35.54 11.13 -0.40
CA GLY A 762 -36.82 10.64 -0.90
C GLY A 762 -36.73 9.17 -1.35
N SER A 763 -37.30 8.86 -2.52
CA SER A 763 -37.19 7.53 -3.14
C SER A 763 -35.77 7.15 -3.57
N LEU A 764 -34.84 8.09 -3.74
CA LEU A 764 -33.46 7.77 -4.07
C LEU A 764 -32.76 6.98 -2.96
N GLY A 765 -33.18 7.16 -1.69
CA GLY A 765 -32.63 6.45 -0.53
C GLY A 765 -32.82 4.94 -0.53
N ALA A 766 -33.68 4.41 -1.41
CA ALA A 766 -33.91 2.98 -1.63
C ALA A 766 -33.46 2.49 -3.02
N SER A 767 -32.73 3.31 -3.78
CA SER A 767 -32.31 3.00 -5.16
C SER A 767 -30.84 2.55 -5.26
N PHE A 768 -30.41 2.10 -6.45
CA PHE A 768 -29.13 1.41 -6.68
C PHE A 768 -27.92 2.10 -6.04
N GLY A 769 -26.97 1.31 -5.55
CA GLY A 769 -25.74 1.78 -4.89
C GLY A 769 -25.93 2.32 -3.46
N PHE A 770 -27.14 2.74 -3.06
CA PHE A 770 -27.53 2.74 -1.64
C PHE A 770 -27.98 1.34 -1.21
N VAL A 771 -28.75 0.68 -2.07
CA VAL A 771 -29.12 -0.74 -1.98
C VAL A 771 -28.44 -1.48 -3.14
N VAL A 772 -27.83 -2.63 -2.86
CA VAL A 772 -27.19 -3.50 -3.86
C VAL A 772 -28.08 -4.76 -4.08
N PRO A 773 -28.44 -5.14 -5.32
CA PRO A 773 -29.45 -6.17 -5.56
C PRO A 773 -29.15 -7.56 -4.97
N GLY A 774 -29.86 -7.93 -3.91
CA GLY A 774 -29.71 -9.21 -3.20
C GLY A 774 -28.56 -9.25 -2.19
N VAL A 775 -27.92 -8.11 -1.91
CA VAL A 775 -26.83 -7.97 -0.93
C VAL A 775 -27.29 -7.00 0.16
N TRP A 776 -27.17 -7.37 1.43
CA TRP A 776 -27.35 -6.41 2.52
C TRP A 776 -26.13 -5.49 2.57
N THR A 777 -26.37 -4.18 2.50
CA THR A 777 -25.32 -3.15 2.53
C THR A 777 -25.66 -2.04 3.52
N ALA A 778 -24.65 -1.58 4.25
CA ALA A 778 -24.67 -0.36 5.04
C ALA A 778 -23.83 0.71 4.33
N THR A 779 -24.42 1.88 4.05
CA THR A 779 -23.89 2.79 3.02
C THR A 779 -23.88 4.26 3.42
N LYS A 780 -22.74 4.94 3.37
CA LYS A 780 -22.59 6.36 3.70
C LYS A 780 -22.00 7.16 2.53
N THR A 781 -22.64 8.27 2.16
CA THR A 781 -22.09 9.25 1.21
C THR A 781 -21.10 10.20 1.86
N GLY A 782 -20.06 10.57 1.11
CA GLY A 782 -19.23 11.74 1.35
C GLY A 782 -19.43 12.77 0.24
N THR A 783 -19.21 14.03 0.57
CA THR A 783 -19.26 15.16 -0.36
C THR A 783 -18.42 16.27 0.26
N THR A 784 -17.55 16.89 -0.54
CA THR A 784 -16.63 17.94 -0.09
C THR A 784 -16.87 19.21 -0.91
N THR A 785 -16.29 20.33 -0.49
CA THR A 785 -16.36 21.60 -1.22
C THR A 785 -14.96 22.14 -1.51
N THR A 786 -14.87 23.08 -2.44
CA THR A 786 -13.66 23.91 -2.56
C THR A 786 -13.59 24.92 -1.41
N SER A 787 -12.60 25.82 -1.43
CA SER A 787 -12.57 27.01 -0.58
C SER A 787 -13.79 27.92 -0.75
N VAL A 788 -14.54 27.79 -1.86
CA VAL A 788 -15.90 28.30 -2.02
C VAL A 788 -16.88 27.18 -1.64
N SER A 789 -17.52 27.31 -0.47
CA SER A 789 -18.38 26.27 0.13
C SER A 789 -19.69 25.97 -0.62
N THR A 790 -20.03 26.72 -1.67
CA THR A 790 -21.14 26.41 -2.58
C THR A 790 -20.71 25.58 -3.79
N VAL A 791 -19.41 25.41 -4.02
CA VAL A 791 -18.85 24.63 -5.12
C VAL A 791 -18.38 23.28 -4.58
N THR A 792 -19.04 22.20 -5.01
CA THR A 792 -18.64 20.82 -4.65
C THR A 792 -17.28 20.50 -5.28
N LYS A 793 -16.43 19.74 -4.57
CA LYS A 793 -15.12 19.29 -5.06
C LYS A 793 -15.10 17.79 -5.36
N ASP A 794 -15.46 16.98 -4.37
CA ASP A 794 -15.47 15.52 -4.46
C ASP A 794 -16.86 14.94 -4.15
N SER A 795 -17.17 13.81 -4.78
CA SER A 795 -18.31 12.94 -4.49
C SER A 795 -17.76 11.59 -4.03
N LEU A 796 -18.16 11.11 -2.86
CA LEU A 796 -17.70 9.84 -2.29
C LEU A 796 -18.85 8.95 -1.84
N ILE A 797 -18.58 7.66 -1.76
CA ILE A 797 -19.45 6.71 -1.07
C ILE A 797 -18.61 5.60 -0.43
N ALA A 798 -18.98 5.24 0.79
CA ALA A 798 -18.51 4.05 1.49
C ALA A 798 -19.69 3.08 1.62
N SER A 799 -19.50 1.81 1.26
CA SER A 799 -20.54 0.78 1.28
C SER A 799 -19.93 -0.53 1.78
N TYR A 800 -20.56 -1.18 2.75
CA TYR A 800 -20.04 -2.39 3.36
C TYR A 800 -21.12 -3.44 3.65
N SER A 801 -20.68 -4.69 3.68
CA SER A 801 -21.45 -5.90 4.01
C SER A 801 -20.70 -6.70 5.08
N PRO A 802 -21.15 -7.91 5.48
CA PRO A 802 -20.38 -8.79 6.36
C PRO A 802 -19.06 -9.32 5.77
N VAL A 803 -18.83 -9.17 4.46
CA VAL A 803 -17.68 -9.80 3.75
C VAL A 803 -16.81 -8.81 2.97
N VAL A 804 -17.34 -7.68 2.51
CA VAL A 804 -16.60 -6.66 1.76
C VAL A 804 -16.95 -5.25 2.24
N ALA A 805 -15.94 -4.40 2.39
CA ALA A 805 -16.10 -2.97 2.55
C ALA A 805 -15.40 -2.23 1.40
N THR A 806 -16.10 -1.28 0.78
CA THR A 806 -15.65 -0.57 -0.43
C THR A 806 -15.86 0.93 -0.30
N VAL A 807 -14.84 1.71 -0.68
CA VAL A 807 -14.92 3.17 -0.84
C VAL A 807 -14.68 3.53 -2.29
N VAL A 808 -15.51 4.41 -2.84
CA VAL A 808 -15.36 5.00 -4.18
C VAL A 808 -15.30 6.53 -4.03
N TRP A 809 -14.31 7.15 -4.65
CA TRP A 809 -14.15 8.62 -4.74
C TRP A 809 -14.21 9.06 -6.20
N ASN A 810 -14.80 10.23 -6.46
CA ASN A 810 -14.84 10.88 -7.77
C ASN A 810 -14.65 12.39 -7.61
N GLY A 811 -13.78 12.99 -8.43
CA GLY A 811 -13.41 14.41 -8.35
C GLY A 811 -12.51 14.83 -9.51
N ASN A 812 -11.80 15.96 -9.36
CA ASN A 812 -10.76 16.36 -10.31
C ASN A 812 -9.36 16.11 -9.72
N HIS A 813 -8.43 15.60 -10.53
CA HIS A 813 -7.04 15.31 -10.13
C HIS A 813 -6.27 16.53 -9.61
N ASP A 814 -6.69 17.74 -9.98
CA ASP A 814 -6.10 19.03 -9.60
C ASP A 814 -6.88 19.76 -8.48
N GLY A 815 -7.91 19.11 -7.91
CA GLY A 815 -8.73 19.68 -6.84
C GLY A 815 -9.74 20.74 -7.28
N ARG A 816 -9.93 20.98 -8.59
CA ARG A 816 -11.03 21.82 -9.09
C ARG A 816 -12.40 21.31 -8.64
N GLY A 817 -13.33 22.25 -8.51
CA GLY A 817 -14.74 21.94 -8.28
C GLY A 817 -15.39 21.18 -9.44
N VAL A 818 -16.31 20.28 -9.10
CA VAL A 818 -17.25 19.64 -10.03
C VAL A 818 -18.50 20.52 -10.25
N THR A 819 -19.18 20.35 -11.37
CA THR A 819 -20.32 21.20 -11.78
C THR A 819 -21.59 20.97 -10.94
N ASN A 820 -21.69 19.84 -10.24
CA ASN A 820 -22.77 19.53 -9.30
C ASN A 820 -22.40 18.38 -8.34
N SER A 821 -23.21 18.23 -7.30
CA SER A 821 -23.09 17.29 -6.18
C SER A 821 -23.66 15.88 -6.43
N SER A 822 -23.82 15.45 -7.70
CA SER A 822 -24.38 14.14 -8.01
C SER A 822 -23.57 12.99 -7.39
N ASN A 823 -24.28 12.05 -6.74
CA ASN A 823 -23.71 10.79 -6.26
C ASN A 823 -23.99 9.60 -7.19
N THR A 824 -24.66 9.82 -8.33
CA THR A 824 -25.04 8.78 -9.30
C THR A 824 -23.82 8.00 -9.82
N ILE A 825 -22.70 8.71 -10.07
CA ILE A 825 -21.46 8.11 -10.58
C ILE A 825 -20.91 7.09 -9.58
N VAL A 826 -20.59 7.52 -8.35
CA VAL A 826 -20.00 6.63 -7.34
C VAL A 826 -20.95 5.52 -6.88
N ARG A 827 -22.27 5.76 -6.89
CA ARG A 827 -23.30 4.74 -6.64
C ARG A 827 -23.38 3.70 -7.75
N ARG A 828 -23.18 4.09 -9.02
CA ARG A 828 -23.10 3.14 -10.14
C ARG A 828 -21.91 2.20 -9.95
N VAL A 829 -20.75 2.75 -9.59
CA VAL A 829 -19.55 1.95 -9.31
C VAL A 829 -19.78 0.98 -8.15
N VAL A 830 -20.33 1.43 -7.01
CA VAL A 830 -20.65 0.55 -5.88
C VAL A 830 -21.60 -0.58 -6.27
N ASN A 831 -22.65 -0.29 -7.05
CA ASN A 831 -23.60 -1.31 -7.49
C ASN A 831 -22.91 -2.36 -8.39
N ASP A 832 -22.26 -1.88 -9.45
CA ASP A 832 -21.62 -2.71 -10.48
C ASP A 832 -20.42 -3.53 -9.95
N TYR A 833 -19.80 -3.09 -8.85
CA TYR A 833 -18.74 -3.82 -8.17
C TYR A 833 -19.28 -4.80 -7.12
N MET A 834 -20.07 -4.33 -6.15
CA MET A 834 -20.41 -5.15 -4.99
C MET A 834 -21.36 -6.29 -5.36
N GLU A 835 -22.31 -6.09 -6.28
CA GLU A 835 -23.24 -7.15 -6.68
C GLU A 835 -22.52 -8.41 -7.22
N PRO A 836 -21.68 -8.34 -8.27
CA PRO A 836 -20.97 -9.50 -8.77
C PRO A 836 -19.87 -10.00 -7.83
N VAL A 837 -19.20 -9.15 -7.03
CA VAL A 837 -18.18 -9.65 -6.08
C VAL A 837 -18.82 -10.54 -5.00
N HIS A 838 -20.02 -10.22 -4.51
CA HIS A 838 -20.73 -11.09 -3.57
C HIS A 838 -21.15 -12.41 -4.23
N LYS A 839 -21.75 -12.34 -5.43
CA LYS A 839 -22.33 -13.50 -6.14
C LYS A 839 -21.28 -14.42 -6.78
N ASP A 840 -20.24 -13.83 -7.37
CA ASP A 840 -19.32 -14.54 -8.26
C ASP A 840 -17.94 -14.83 -7.64
N VAL A 841 -17.60 -14.17 -6.53
CA VAL A 841 -16.37 -14.42 -5.75
C VAL A 841 -16.73 -15.04 -4.40
N TYR A 842 -17.45 -14.31 -3.53
CA TYR A 842 -17.67 -14.77 -2.14
C TYR A 842 -18.65 -15.94 -2.02
N ALA A 843 -19.76 -15.99 -2.77
CA ALA A 843 -20.66 -17.16 -2.75
C ALA A 843 -20.02 -18.41 -3.37
N ASN A 844 -19.29 -18.27 -4.48
CA ASN A 844 -18.56 -19.39 -5.08
C ASN A 844 -17.44 -19.94 -4.17
N ALA A 845 -16.86 -19.09 -3.32
CA ALA A 845 -15.93 -19.50 -2.27
C ALA A 845 -16.62 -20.04 -0.98
N GLY A 846 -17.96 -20.13 -0.96
CA GLY A 846 -18.74 -20.55 0.21
C GLY A 846 -18.76 -19.57 1.39
N LYS A 847 -18.21 -18.35 1.21
CA LYS A 847 -18.05 -17.33 2.27
C LYS A 847 -19.27 -16.40 2.43
N TRP A 848 -20.23 -16.42 1.52
CA TRP A 848 -21.42 -15.55 1.56
C TRP A 848 -22.64 -16.22 0.93
N LYS A 849 -23.84 -15.89 1.42
CA LYS A 849 -25.13 -16.22 0.78
C LYS A 849 -26.10 -15.04 0.86
N SER A 850 -27.06 -15.01 -0.06
CA SER A 850 -28.13 -14.00 -0.06
C SER A 850 -28.87 -14.00 1.28
N GLY A 851 -29.10 -12.80 1.83
CA GLY A 851 -29.67 -12.59 3.16
C GLY A 851 -28.66 -12.49 4.31
N ASP A 852 -27.38 -12.78 4.09
CA ASP A 852 -26.33 -12.51 5.09
C ASP A 852 -26.20 -11.01 5.39
N LYS A 853 -26.20 -10.68 6.67
CA LYS A 853 -26.14 -9.31 7.23
C LYS A 853 -25.33 -9.30 8.53
N VAL A 854 -24.92 -8.11 8.99
CA VAL A 854 -24.27 -7.95 10.29
C VAL A 854 -25.24 -8.43 11.39
N GLN A 855 -24.76 -9.28 12.29
CA GLN A 855 -25.59 -9.90 13.32
C GLN A 855 -25.88 -8.91 14.46
N LYS A 856 -27.13 -8.89 14.95
CA LYS A 856 -27.51 -8.09 16.12
C LYS A 856 -26.84 -8.69 17.38
N PRO A 857 -25.92 -7.98 18.05
CA PRO A 857 -25.26 -8.50 19.23
C PRO A 857 -26.22 -8.56 20.42
N ALA A 858 -25.89 -9.43 21.38
CA ALA A 858 -26.60 -9.47 22.67
C ALA A 858 -26.52 -8.13 23.39
N GLY A 859 -27.56 -7.79 24.15
CA GLY A 859 -27.63 -6.55 24.93
C GLY A 859 -28.26 -5.34 24.22
N ILE A 860 -28.38 -5.33 22.87
CA ILE A 860 -29.12 -4.24 22.19
C ILE A 860 -30.59 -4.25 22.61
N GLN A 861 -30.97 -3.22 23.35
CA GLN A 861 -32.32 -2.95 23.81
C GLN A 861 -33.14 -2.32 22.68
N THR A 862 -34.47 -2.46 22.76
CA THR A 862 -35.43 -1.67 21.97
C THR A 862 -36.30 -0.92 22.97
N LEU A 863 -36.23 0.41 22.96
CA LEU A 863 -36.82 1.27 23.98
C LEU A 863 -37.55 2.44 23.33
N THR A 864 -38.63 2.90 23.96
CA THR A 864 -39.28 4.17 23.62
C THR A 864 -38.69 5.29 24.47
N VAL A 865 -37.95 6.20 23.85
CA VAL A 865 -37.31 7.35 24.51
C VAL A 865 -37.77 8.61 23.80
N SER A 866 -38.28 9.61 24.53
CA SER A 866 -38.74 10.88 23.96
C SER A 866 -39.74 10.69 22.79
N GLY A 867 -40.69 9.76 22.95
CA GLY A 867 -41.69 9.41 21.93
C GLY A 867 -41.16 8.58 20.75
N ILE A 868 -39.87 8.23 20.71
CA ILE A 868 -39.24 7.49 19.61
C ILE A 868 -38.86 6.08 20.09
N THR A 869 -39.45 5.06 19.47
CA THR A 869 -39.05 3.66 19.64
C THR A 869 -37.90 3.31 18.70
N ASP A 870 -36.74 2.96 19.25
CA ASP A 870 -35.54 2.63 18.46
C ASP A 870 -34.60 1.69 19.26
N ILE A 871 -33.43 1.39 18.71
CA ILE A 871 -32.38 0.59 19.35
C ILE A 871 -31.43 1.43 20.21
N PHE A 872 -31.03 0.86 21.35
CA PHE A 872 -30.14 1.47 22.34
C PHE A 872 -29.16 0.42 22.89
N PRO A 873 -27.95 0.79 23.33
CA PRO A 873 -26.98 -0.15 23.89
C PRO A 873 -27.39 -0.62 25.29
N SER A 874 -26.83 -1.73 25.77
CA SER A 874 -27.19 -2.34 27.06
C SER A 874 -26.94 -1.47 28.30
N TRP A 875 -26.08 -0.45 28.20
CA TRP A 875 -25.81 0.49 29.30
C TRP A 875 -26.71 1.74 29.28
N PHE A 876 -27.41 2.02 28.18
CA PHE A 876 -28.36 3.12 28.12
C PHE A 876 -29.54 2.85 29.05
N ASN A 877 -29.89 3.83 29.88
CA ASN A 877 -31.00 3.75 30.82
C ASN A 877 -31.55 5.16 31.11
N ASN A 878 -32.71 5.27 31.76
CA ASN A 878 -33.35 6.57 31.95
C ASN A 878 -32.48 7.57 32.76
N LYS A 879 -31.63 7.12 33.68
CA LYS A 879 -30.74 8.00 34.46
C LYS A 879 -29.58 8.56 33.63
N THR A 880 -29.11 7.82 32.63
CA THR A 880 -28.04 8.28 31.70
C THR A 880 -28.58 8.83 30.38
N SER A 881 -29.91 8.90 30.19
CA SER A 881 -30.53 9.44 28.99
C SER A 881 -30.42 10.98 28.84
N GLY A 882 -30.14 11.67 29.95
CA GLY A 882 -30.24 13.14 30.03
C GLY A 882 -31.68 13.69 29.96
N ALA A 883 -32.70 12.83 29.97
CA ALA A 883 -34.10 13.23 29.91
C ALA A 883 -34.61 13.77 31.24
N GLN A 884 -35.43 14.81 31.16
CA GLN A 884 -36.16 15.48 32.24
C GLN A 884 -37.61 15.66 31.79
N THR A 885 -38.53 15.99 32.70
CA THR A 885 -39.94 16.28 32.36
C THR A 885 -40.35 17.69 32.76
N GLU A 886 -41.26 18.29 32.00
CA GLU A 886 -41.85 19.60 32.28
C GLU A 886 -43.35 19.55 31.99
N LYS A 887 -44.16 20.02 32.95
CA LYS A 887 -45.61 20.16 32.73
C LYS A 887 -45.90 21.27 31.74
N MET A 888 -46.62 20.91 30.68
CA MET A 888 -47.06 21.84 29.65
C MET A 888 -48.57 21.72 29.45
N LYS A 889 -49.22 22.83 29.08
CA LYS A 889 -50.66 22.89 28.83
C LYS A 889 -50.96 22.62 27.36
N PHE A 890 -51.97 21.79 27.10
CA PHE A 890 -52.40 21.36 25.77
C PHE A 890 -53.91 21.44 25.63
N ASN A 891 -54.38 21.68 24.41
CA ASN A 891 -55.76 21.39 24.03
C ASN A 891 -55.91 19.85 23.92
N ARG A 892 -56.78 19.26 24.75
CA ARG A 892 -56.93 17.80 24.85
C ARG A 892 -57.58 17.13 23.65
N ILE A 893 -58.13 17.91 22.70
CA ILE A 893 -58.75 17.41 21.48
C ILE A 893 -57.69 17.30 20.36
N ASN A 894 -57.14 18.43 19.90
CA ASN A 894 -56.14 18.44 18.83
C ASN A 894 -54.70 18.13 19.28
N LYS A 895 -54.47 18.00 20.60
CA LYS A 895 -53.18 17.68 21.23
C LYS A 895 -52.08 18.74 21.01
N HIS A 896 -52.44 19.93 20.50
CA HIS A 896 -51.53 21.06 20.34
C HIS A 896 -51.36 21.85 21.64
N LYS A 897 -50.21 22.53 21.80
CA LYS A 897 -49.88 23.33 22.98
C LYS A 897 -50.89 24.48 23.14
N ALA A 898 -51.52 24.58 24.31
CA ALA A 898 -52.57 25.56 24.55
C ALA A 898 -52.07 27.01 24.39
N SER A 899 -52.95 27.86 23.88
CA SER A 899 -52.73 29.29 23.62
C SER A 899 -53.75 30.14 24.39
N ASP A 900 -53.60 31.47 24.32
CA ASP A 900 -54.49 32.41 25.00
C ASP A 900 -55.96 32.37 24.49
N CYS A 901 -56.22 31.69 23.37
CA CYS A 901 -57.58 31.44 22.86
C CYS A 901 -58.09 30.01 23.06
N THR A 902 -57.28 29.07 23.60
CA THR A 902 -57.75 27.72 23.90
C THR A 902 -58.81 27.80 24.99
N ASP A 903 -59.99 27.25 24.73
CA ASP A 903 -61.07 27.19 25.72
C ASP A 903 -60.58 26.50 27.02
N PRO A 904 -60.71 27.13 28.20
CA PRO A 904 -60.21 26.55 29.45
C PRO A 904 -60.76 25.16 29.80
N SER A 905 -61.94 24.79 29.29
CA SER A 905 -62.52 23.45 29.45
C SER A 905 -61.85 22.38 28.57
N LEU A 906 -61.03 22.79 27.60
CA LEU A 906 -60.24 21.92 26.72
C LEU A 906 -58.77 21.83 27.16
N ILE A 907 -58.33 22.61 28.16
CA ILE A 907 -56.94 22.60 28.61
C ILE A 907 -56.67 21.40 29.53
N GLU A 908 -55.58 20.68 29.24
CA GLU A 908 -55.05 19.58 30.05
C GLU A 908 -53.54 19.82 30.30
N GLU A 909 -53.05 19.45 31.48
CA GLU A 909 -51.61 19.50 31.81
C GLU A 909 -50.97 18.12 31.61
N VAL A 910 -49.92 18.08 30.78
CA VAL A 910 -49.20 16.85 30.41
C VAL A 910 -47.72 17.02 30.72
N ASP A 911 -47.10 16.02 31.33
CA ASP A 911 -45.65 15.96 31.53
C ASP A 911 -44.95 15.61 30.21
N ILE A 912 -44.21 16.57 29.65
CA ILE A 912 -43.47 16.41 28.40
C ILE A 912 -41.99 16.17 28.70
N SER A 913 -41.45 15.08 28.17
CA SER A 913 -40.02 14.80 28.24
C SER A 913 -39.22 15.78 27.39
N PHE A 914 -38.07 16.23 27.90
CA PHE A 914 -37.08 17.00 27.14
C PHE A 914 -35.66 16.59 27.54
N THR A 915 -34.71 16.77 26.63
CA THR A 915 -33.28 16.78 26.96
C THR A 915 -32.75 18.21 26.92
N ILE A 916 -31.66 18.50 27.63
CA ILE A 916 -30.92 19.76 27.47
C ILE A 916 -29.82 19.53 26.43
N ASP A 917 -29.80 20.34 25.38
CA ASP A 917 -28.77 20.23 24.34
C ASP A 917 -27.37 20.51 24.93
N PRO A 918 -26.39 19.62 24.74
CA PRO A 918 -25.09 19.76 25.40
C PRO A 918 -24.28 20.97 24.91
N ILE A 919 -24.58 21.54 23.73
CA ILE A 919 -23.92 22.73 23.22
C ILE A 919 -24.75 23.98 23.50
N SER A 920 -25.94 24.08 22.88
CA SER A 920 -26.75 25.30 22.90
C SER A 920 -27.42 25.56 24.24
N LYS A 921 -27.48 24.55 25.11
CA LYS A 921 -28.24 24.51 26.38
C LYS A 921 -29.75 24.72 26.21
N ASN A 922 -30.25 24.73 24.98
CA ASN A 922 -31.68 24.80 24.69
C ASN A 922 -32.36 23.50 25.11
N LYS A 923 -33.60 23.60 25.62
CA LYS A 923 -34.47 22.43 25.79
C LYS A 923 -34.82 21.84 24.42
N SER A 924 -34.73 20.52 24.34
CA SER A 924 -35.08 19.69 23.18
C SER A 924 -36.22 18.75 23.59
N PHE A 925 -37.44 19.28 23.54
CA PHE A 925 -38.67 18.56 23.89
C PHE A 925 -38.95 17.34 22.99
N ALA A 926 -39.71 16.39 23.51
CA ALA A 926 -40.27 15.24 22.81
C ALA A 926 -41.73 15.53 22.40
N LYS A 927 -42.24 14.83 21.37
CA LYS A 927 -43.68 14.56 21.35
C LYS A 927 -43.98 13.47 22.38
N SER A 928 -45.10 13.58 23.08
CA SER A 928 -45.54 12.51 23.99
C SER A 928 -45.93 11.24 23.21
N ALA A 929 -46.03 10.10 23.90
CA ALA A 929 -46.55 8.87 23.30
C ALA A 929 -48.02 9.03 22.85
N ASP A 930 -48.81 9.82 23.60
CA ASP A 930 -50.24 10.05 23.39
C ASP A 930 -50.55 11.21 22.41
N GLY A 931 -49.55 11.61 21.62
CA GLY A 931 -49.70 12.56 20.50
C GLY A 931 -49.49 14.04 20.83
N TYR A 932 -49.46 14.43 22.11
CA TYR A 932 -49.22 15.83 22.52
C TYR A 932 -47.93 16.42 21.92
N ASP A 933 -48.10 17.58 21.26
CA ASP A 933 -47.09 18.24 20.43
C ASP A 933 -46.66 19.60 21.02
N PRO A 934 -45.50 19.70 21.68
CA PRO A 934 -45.04 20.94 22.32
C PRO A 934 -44.56 22.01 21.32
N PHE A 935 -44.48 21.70 20.02
CA PHE A 935 -43.99 22.62 18.98
C PHE A 935 -45.14 23.35 18.27
N THR A 936 -46.29 22.69 18.15
CA THR A 936 -47.47 23.24 17.47
C THR A 936 -48.38 23.90 18.50
N THR A 937 -48.58 25.20 18.39
CA THR A 937 -49.54 25.95 19.21
C THR A 937 -50.96 25.72 18.70
N ASP A 938 -51.92 25.61 19.61
CA ASP A 938 -53.35 25.54 19.30
C ASP A 938 -53.82 26.83 18.59
N ASP A 939 -54.36 26.65 17.37
CA ASP A 939 -54.85 27.73 16.51
C ASP A 939 -56.32 28.09 16.79
N CYS A 940 -56.96 27.38 17.73
CA CYS A 940 -58.34 27.60 18.16
C CYS A 940 -59.36 27.41 17.01
N SER A 941 -58.99 26.62 16.00
CA SER A 941 -59.86 26.15 14.91
C SER A 941 -60.95 25.20 15.41
N TYR A 942 -60.63 24.39 16.43
CA TYR A 942 -61.60 23.56 17.12
C TYR A 942 -62.42 24.39 18.12
N ARG A 943 -63.75 24.30 18.02
CA ARG A 943 -64.71 24.88 18.96
C ARG A 943 -65.56 23.76 19.55
N ALA A 944 -65.75 23.80 20.86
CA ALA A 944 -66.67 22.89 21.54
C ALA A 944 -68.11 23.07 21.04
N PRO A 945 -68.94 22.01 21.06
CA PRO A 945 -70.38 22.15 20.90
C PRO A 945 -70.97 23.00 22.04
N THR A 946 -72.23 23.44 21.91
CA THR A 946 -72.95 24.08 23.03
C THR A 946 -74.26 23.36 23.31
N VAL A 947 -74.64 23.30 24.58
CA VAL A 947 -75.88 22.69 25.05
C VAL A 947 -76.60 23.63 26.01
N ARG A 948 -77.92 23.69 25.92
CA ARG A 948 -78.78 24.50 26.80
C ARG A 948 -80.09 23.77 27.09
N ILE A 949 -80.36 23.44 28.35
CA ILE A 949 -81.69 22.97 28.77
C ILE A 949 -82.73 24.07 28.47
N LYS A 950 -83.84 23.70 27.83
CA LYS A 950 -84.91 24.64 27.42
C LYS A 950 -86.01 24.80 28.47
N ASN A 951 -86.13 23.84 29.38
CA ASN A 951 -87.02 23.94 30.54
C ASN A 951 -86.49 25.03 31.50
N SER A 952 -87.33 25.97 31.90
CA SER A 952 -86.97 27.10 32.77
C SER A 952 -87.04 26.80 34.27
N THR A 953 -87.81 25.79 34.66
CA THR A 953 -88.01 25.31 36.03
C THR A 953 -88.23 23.79 36.02
N ILE A 954 -87.98 23.14 37.15
CA ILE A 954 -88.20 21.71 37.33
C ILE A 954 -89.69 21.50 37.68
N ASN A 955 -90.49 21.13 36.69
CA ASN A 955 -91.94 20.95 36.83
C ASN A 955 -92.33 19.48 36.67
N SER A 956 -93.09 18.94 37.61
CA SER A 956 -93.60 17.56 37.56
C SER A 956 -94.37 17.27 36.25
N GLY A 957 -94.17 16.09 35.67
CA GLY A 957 -94.78 15.66 34.41
C GLY A 957 -94.21 16.31 33.14
N SER A 958 -93.23 17.20 33.26
CA SER A 958 -92.62 17.86 32.09
C SER A 958 -91.43 17.06 31.55
N VAL A 959 -91.45 16.74 30.26
CA VAL A 959 -90.32 16.10 29.56
C VAL A 959 -89.14 17.08 29.46
N LEU A 960 -87.93 16.60 29.74
CA LEU A 960 -86.71 17.38 29.63
C LEU A 960 -86.30 17.53 28.15
N LYS A 961 -86.05 18.79 27.75
CA LYS A 961 -85.64 19.18 26.40
C LYS A 961 -84.40 20.08 26.45
N PHE A 962 -83.52 19.95 25.46
CA PHE A 962 -82.34 20.79 25.32
C PHE A 962 -82.13 21.25 23.87
N GLU A 963 -81.62 22.45 23.70
CA GLU A 963 -81.03 22.92 22.45
C GLU A 963 -79.57 22.48 22.42
N ALA A 964 -79.11 21.90 21.31
CA ALA A 964 -77.71 21.57 21.07
C ALA A 964 -77.23 22.17 19.76
N LYS A 965 -76.00 22.68 19.72
CA LYS A 965 -75.36 23.21 18.51
C LYS A 965 -74.00 22.53 18.35
N ALA A 966 -73.76 22.02 17.14
CA ALA A 966 -72.46 21.51 16.74
C ALA A 966 -71.38 22.60 16.90
N GLY A 967 -70.16 22.15 17.24
CA GLY A 967 -68.98 23.00 17.33
C GLY A 967 -68.28 23.09 15.98
N SER A 968 -66.98 22.84 15.97
CA SER A 968 -66.25 22.51 14.72
C SER A 968 -66.49 21.06 14.26
N GLU A 969 -67.06 20.23 15.13
CA GLU A 969 -67.25 18.78 14.98
C GLU A 969 -68.73 18.37 15.11
N GLN A 970 -69.07 17.18 14.61
CA GLN A 970 -70.45 16.67 14.61
C GLN A 970 -70.89 16.23 16.00
N LEU A 971 -72.17 16.41 16.32
CA LEU A 971 -72.72 15.91 17.58
C LEU A 971 -72.81 14.38 17.55
N ASP A 972 -72.38 13.75 18.63
CA ASP A 972 -72.32 12.29 18.78
C ASP A 972 -73.42 11.82 19.74
N SER A 973 -73.33 12.20 21.01
CA SER A 973 -74.18 11.65 22.06
C SER A 973 -74.51 12.65 23.15
N TYR A 974 -75.54 12.35 23.94
CA TYR A 974 -75.88 13.05 25.17
C TYR A 974 -76.14 12.08 26.32
N THR A 975 -75.96 12.56 27.54
CA THR A 975 -76.43 11.91 28.77
C THR A 975 -77.19 12.91 29.63
N VAL A 976 -78.22 12.44 30.32
CA VAL A 976 -78.97 13.18 31.34
C VAL A 976 -78.62 12.58 32.69
N SER A 977 -78.12 13.40 33.61
CA SER A 977 -77.88 13.03 34.99
C SER A 977 -78.78 13.83 35.93
N VAL A 978 -79.37 13.17 36.91
CA VAL A 978 -80.27 13.76 37.91
C VAL A 978 -79.72 13.41 39.28
N ASP A 979 -79.43 14.45 40.08
CA ASP A 979 -78.87 14.35 41.42
C ASP A 979 -77.61 13.45 41.48
N GLY A 980 -76.82 13.47 40.39
CA GLY A 980 -75.60 12.69 40.21
C GLY A 980 -75.76 11.34 39.47
N THR A 981 -76.99 10.85 39.28
CA THR A 981 -77.27 9.54 38.65
C THR A 981 -77.67 9.70 37.19
N VAL A 982 -77.07 8.94 36.27
CA VAL A 982 -77.48 8.95 34.84
C VAL A 982 -78.85 8.29 34.68
N VAL A 983 -79.82 9.02 34.12
CA VAL A 983 -81.22 8.59 33.95
C VAL A 983 -81.67 8.45 32.48
N ALA A 984 -80.95 9.05 31.54
CA ALA A 984 -81.19 8.89 30.10
C ALA A 984 -79.91 9.14 29.29
N SER A 985 -79.86 8.59 28.07
CA SER A 985 -78.78 8.84 27.10
C SER A 985 -79.27 8.56 25.67
N GLY A 986 -78.58 9.11 24.67
CA GLY A 986 -78.88 8.85 23.26
C GLY A 986 -77.96 9.60 22.30
N THR A 987 -78.20 9.45 21.01
CA THR A 987 -77.55 10.26 19.95
C THR A 987 -78.06 11.70 20.02
N ALA A 988 -77.17 12.68 19.86
CA ALA A 988 -77.52 14.10 19.86
C ALA A 988 -77.63 14.65 18.44
N GLN A 989 -78.59 15.56 18.20
CA GLN A 989 -78.78 16.24 16.91
C GLN A 989 -78.67 17.76 17.06
N ALA A 990 -78.38 18.47 15.97
CA ALA A 990 -78.31 19.93 15.99
C ALA A 990 -79.73 20.53 16.03
N GLY A 991 -79.97 21.48 16.94
CA GLY A 991 -81.27 22.07 17.22
C GLY A 991 -81.91 21.49 18.49
N ASP A 992 -83.24 21.36 18.47
CA ASP A 992 -84.02 20.91 19.62
C ASP A 992 -84.01 19.39 19.77
N ASN A 993 -83.54 18.92 20.92
CA ASN A 993 -83.54 17.52 21.33
C ASN A 993 -84.58 17.32 22.44
N THR A 994 -85.36 16.25 22.34
CA THR A 994 -86.27 15.79 23.41
C THR A 994 -85.74 14.50 23.99
N THR A 995 -85.58 14.43 25.31
CA THR A 995 -85.06 13.24 25.99
C THR A 995 -86.18 12.26 26.33
N THR A 996 -85.82 11.02 26.69
CA THR A 996 -86.77 10.06 27.28
C THR A 996 -87.12 10.37 28.74
N TYR A 997 -86.49 11.37 29.35
CA TYR A 997 -86.65 11.67 30.77
C TYR A 997 -87.78 12.67 31.04
N THR A 998 -88.68 12.31 31.96
CA THR A 998 -89.78 13.16 32.45
C THR A 998 -89.51 13.52 33.91
N MET A 999 -89.51 14.82 34.21
CA MET A 999 -89.25 15.33 35.56
C MET A 999 -90.40 14.98 36.51
N THR A 1000 -90.05 14.59 37.73
CA THR A 1000 -90.97 14.26 38.82
C THR A 1000 -91.35 15.49 39.65
N GLY A 1001 -90.54 16.56 39.61
CA GLY A 1001 -90.71 17.74 40.46
C GLY A 1001 -90.00 17.64 41.80
N SER A 1002 -89.22 16.59 42.04
CA SER A 1002 -88.38 16.42 43.24
C SER A 1002 -86.87 16.45 42.96
N GLU A 1003 -86.45 16.66 41.71
CA GLU A 1003 -85.05 16.76 41.32
C GLU A 1003 -84.40 18.05 41.89
N THR A 1004 -83.22 17.95 42.48
CA THR A 1004 -82.48 19.15 42.93
C THR A 1004 -81.54 19.70 41.84
N SER A 1005 -81.07 18.82 40.95
CA SER A 1005 -80.03 19.11 39.98
C SER A 1005 -80.12 18.19 38.76
N ILE A 1006 -80.57 18.73 37.63
CA ILE A 1006 -80.57 18.05 36.33
C ILE A 1006 -79.41 18.57 35.49
N VAL A 1007 -78.59 17.68 34.94
CA VAL A 1007 -77.45 18.00 34.08
C VAL A 1007 -77.59 17.26 32.75
N VAL A 1008 -77.61 17.98 31.64
CA VAL A 1008 -77.43 17.40 30.30
C VAL A 1008 -75.96 17.57 29.90
N THR A 1009 -75.26 16.45 29.70
CA THR A 1009 -73.94 16.43 29.08
C THR A 1009 -74.10 16.13 27.60
N LEU A 1010 -73.52 16.95 26.73
CA LEU A 1010 -73.46 16.78 25.28
C LEU A 1010 -72.03 16.45 24.87
N LYS A 1011 -71.86 15.52 23.93
CA LYS A 1011 -70.58 15.05 23.39
C LYS A 1011 -70.53 15.11 21.87
N ASP A 1012 -69.37 15.43 21.30
CA ASP A 1012 -69.11 15.45 19.86
C ASP A 1012 -68.25 14.27 19.35
N SER A 1013 -68.08 14.19 18.03
CA SER A 1013 -67.28 13.19 17.31
C SER A 1013 -65.80 13.17 17.70
N ALA A 1014 -65.26 14.29 18.19
CA ALA A 1014 -63.88 14.39 18.65
C ALA A 1014 -63.71 14.09 20.15
N GLY A 1015 -64.81 13.82 20.88
CA GLY A 1015 -64.78 13.39 22.28
C GLY A 1015 -64.89 14.52 23.31
N SER A 1016 -65.10 15.75 22.87
CA SER A 1016 -65.31 16.91 23.75
C SER A 1016 -66.66 16.83 24.45
N THR A 1017 -66.73 17.26 25.72
CA THR A 1017 -67.95 17.20 26.53
C THR A 1017 -68.29 18.56 27.15
N VAL A 1018 -69.54 18.99 26.99
CA VAL A 1018 -70.07 20.24 27.56
C VAL A 1018 -71.35 19.97 28.34
N THR A 1019 -71.61 20.74 29.40
CA THR A 1019 -72.74 20.51 30.31
C THR A 1019 -73.66 21.72 30.42
N SER A 1020 -74.97 21.49 30.44
CA SER A 1020 -75.97 22.46 30.88
C SER A 1020 -76.66 21.91 32.12
N LYS A 1021 -76.81 22.76 33.14
CA LYS A 1021 -77.46 22.42 34.41
C LYS A 1021 -78.74 23.23 34.60
N LEU A 1022 -79.79 22.55 35.03
CA LEU A 1022 -81.02 23.12 35.59
C LEU A 1022 -81.08 22.70 37.06
N GLY A 1023 -81.07 23.68 37.96
CA GLY A 1023 -81.37 23.46 39.38
C GLY A 1023 -82.84 23.73 39.69
N SER A 1024 -83.24 23.38 40.91
CA SER A 1024 -84.49 23.83 41.55
C SER A 1024 -84.48 25.33 41.83
#